data_AF-A0A1E5P1Z3-F1
#
_entry.id   AF-A0A1E5P1Z3-F1
#
_cell.length_a   1.000
_cell.length_b   1.000
_cell.length_c   1.000
_cell.angle_alpha   90.00
_cell.angle_beta   90.00
_cell.angle_gamma   90.00
#
_symmetry.space_group_name_H-M   'P 1'
#
loop_
_entity.id
_entity.type
_entity.pdbx_description
1 polymer ?
#
loop_
_entity_poly.entity_id
_entity_poly.type
_entity_poly.pdbx_seq_one_letter_code
_entity_poly.pdbx_strand_id
1 'polypeptide(L)'
;MDTLVDTPPAIPALADATELSCDVLVIGGGTAGTMAALTAAGRGARVLLLEKAHVRHSGALAMGMDGVNNAIIPGRAEPDDYVAEITRANDGVVDQSTVRQTATRGFAMVQRLESYGVKFEKDEHGEYAVRQVHRSGSYVLPMPEGKDVKKVLYRQLRRREMRERIRIENRVMPVRVLTHPDDGRAIGAAGFDTRTGRFVTVRAGAVILATGACGRLGLPASGYLYGTYENPTNAGDGYAMAYHAGAALTGIECFQINPLIKDYNGPACAYVANPFGGYQVNRHGERFVESDYWSGQMMAEFSAELASDRGPVYLKLSHLPDETIASVESILHTTERPTRGTFHEGRGHDYRTHDIEMHISEIGLCGGHSASGVRVDAHARTTVPRLYAAGDLACVPHNYMIGAFVYGDLAGEDAARHRAYEGELPQDQLAAAHDLVYRPLRNPGGPPQPQVEYKLRRFVNDYVAPPKTGAKLSLAVEAFTRMSGEIDGMGARTPHELMRCAEVTFIRDCAEMAARASLARTESRWGLYHERLDHPGRDDAGWLHHLDLRKSASGAMEFTARPVEPYVVPVPEFAPAPGPERWLGEVALVPVATAGPRDAAPAARPATPPAAPSAARDVAAPATVEALDVSAPSPALLRLLSLAEESPDLDALRPYLDDADPAVRAAAVAALGETVPAGAGPALAERLRDAAPQVRAAAAAALRELVEVLPAEARLGAGLREALDVPDPAVRAAALDVLRALRLGDAGVYAAALADTDIDVRITAVRALVSVDAVAELAVAAADPAREVRVAVARGLAAVHSPAPAPLDPLLADADPLVRAAALAALAATGCPPPYAARAAAALEDLAWQVRAGAATALRAAPPALAVPALSGALADPNADVRKAAVLSLLPHRTEPGARAALATAASDPDADVRAYASRAAS
;
A
#
# COMPACT_ATOMS: atom_id res chain seq x y z
N MET A 1 5.57 42.34 -7.25
CA MET A 1 4.39 42.35 -8.15
C MET A 1 3.20 42.08 -7.24
N ASP A 2 2.73 43.11 -6.53
CA ASP A 2 2.17 42.98 -5.17
C ASP A 2 0.68 43.38 -5.02
N THR A 3 -0.13 43.34 -6.09
CA THR A 3 -1.49 43.91 -6.04
C THR A 3 -2.63 43.01 -6.52
N LEU A 4 -2.47 41.68 -6.51
CA LEU A 4 -3.53 40.76 -7.00
C LEU A 4 -4.10 39.74 -5.98
N VAL A 5 -3.68 39.74 -4.71
CA VAL A 5 -3.98 38.62 -3.80
C VAL A 5 -5.16 38.86 -2.83
N ASP A 6 -5.71 40.07 -2.71
CA ASP A 6 -6.60 40.40 -1.58
C ASP A 6 -8.11 40.38 -1.85
N THR A 7 -8.56 40.02 -3.06
CA THR A 7 -10.01 39.86 -3.35
C THR A 7 -10.35 38.38 -3.47
N PRO A 8 -11.20 37.81 -2.59
CA PRO A 8 -11.69 36.44 -2.73
C PRO A 8 -12.34 36.22 -4.11
N PRO A 9 -12.25 35.02 -4.69
CA PRO A 9 -12.91 34.73 -5.96
C PRO A 9 -14.42 34.93 -5.81
N ALA A 10 -15.07 35.41 -6.88
CA ALA A 10 -16.53 35.51 -6.93
C ALA A 10 -17.13 34.10 -6.91
N ILE A 11 -18.27 33.94 -6.22
CA ILE A 11 -19.05 32.69 -6.24
C ILE A 11 -19.66 32.54 -7.65
N PRO A 12 -19.33 31.49 -8.43
CA PRO A 12 -19.88 31.32 -9.76
C PRO A 12 -21.38 31.00 -9.69
N ALA A 13 -22.17 31.44 -10.69
CA ALA A 13 -23.57 31.05 -10.76
C ALA A 13 -23.69 29.57 -11.17
N LEU A 14 -24.76 28.89 -10.72
CA LEU A 14 -25.03 27.51 -11.13
C LEU A 14 -25.15 27.34 -12.65
N ALA A 15 -25.67 28.35 -13.34
CA ALA A 15 -25.80 28.37 -14.81
C ALA A 15 -24.44 28.42 -15.54
N ASP A 16 -23.37 28.82 -14.85
CA ASP A 16 -22.01 28.90 -15.41
C ASP A 16 -21.22 27.59 -15.19
N ALA A 17 -21.89 26.53 -14.73
CA ALA A 17 -21.26 25.25 -14.46
C ALA A 17 -20.60 24.67 -15.73
N THR A 18 -19.38 24.14 -15.57
CA THR A 18 -18.78 23.32 -16.63
C THR A 18 -19.48 21.98 -16.66
N GLU A 19 -20.27 21.74 -17.70
CA GLU A 19 -20.99 20.48 -17.88
C GLU A 19 -20.16 19.44 -18.63
N LEU A 20 -20.10 18.23 -18.08
CA LEU A 20 -19.44 17.07 -18.68
C LEU A 20 -20.42 15.90 -18.80
N SER A 21 -20.15 14.99 -19.73
CA SER A 21 -20.97 13.79 -19.93
C SER A 21 -20.10 12.59 -20.31
N CYS A 22 -20.47 11.41 -19.79
CA CYS A 22 -19.78 10.15 -20.05
C CYS A 22 -20.71 8.95 -19.86
N ASP A 23 -20.31 7.79 -20.35
CA ASP A 23 -21.04 6.54 -20.08
C ASP A 23 -20.71 6.04 -18.67
N VAL A 24 -19.42 6.10 -18.30
CA VAL A 24 -18.93 5.72 -16.97
C VAL A 24 -18.10 6.86 -16.37
N LEU A 25 -18.52 7.32 -15.20
CA LEU A 25 -17.77 8.28 -14.38
C LEU A 25 -16.97 7.52 -13.33
N VAL A 26 -15.66 7.67 -13.34
CA VAL A 26 -14.76 7.15 -12.30
C VAL A 26 -14.27 8.32 -11.44
N ILE A 27 -14.48 8.23 -10.13
CA ILE A 27 -14.05 9.26 -9.17
C ILE A 27 -12.93 8.67 -8.31
N GLY A 28 -11.72 9.18 -8.49
CA GLY A 28 -10.50 8.71 -7.84
C GLY A 28 -9.56 8.03 -8.84
N GLY A 29 -8.35 8.56 -8.96
CA GLY A 29 -7.29 8.12 -9.86
C GLY A 29 -6.31 7.10 -9.26
N GLY A 30 -6.66 6.46 -8.14
CA GLY A 30 -5.86 5.40 -7.52
C GLY A 30 -5.75 4.14 -8.39
N THR A 31 -5.26 3.03 -7.83
CA THR A 31 -5.13 1.74 -8.54
C THR A 31 -6.49 1.20 -9.00
N ALA A 32 -7.47 1.17 -8.10
CA ALA A 32 -8.83 0.73 -8.40
C ALA A 32 -9.48 1.57 -9.51
N GLY A 33 -9.43 2.90 -9.40
CA GLY A 33 -10.04 3.78 -10.39
C GLY A 33 -9.34 3.74 -11.75
N THR A 34 -8.01 3.62 -11.77
CA THR A 34 -7.27 3.44 -13.03
C THR A 34 -7.68 2.13 -13.71
N MET A 35 -7.77 1.03 -12.96
CA MET A 35 -8.19 -0.26 -13.52
C MET A 35 -9.65 -0.23 -14.00
N ALA A 36 -10.54 0.38 -13.23
CA ALA A 36 -11.93 0.58 -13.63
C ALA A 36 -12.06 1.36 -14.95
N ALA A 37 -11.28 2.44 -15.09
CA ALA A 37 -11.27 3.24 -16.31
C ALA A 37 -10.74 2.44 -17.52
N LEU A 38 -9.62 1.73 -17.37
CA LEU A 38 -9.05 0.88 -18.42
C LEU A 38 -10.02 -0.22 -18.85
N THR A 39 -10.64 -0.91 -17.88
CA THR A 39 -11.58 -2.00 -18.18
C THR A 39 -12.86 -1.48 -18.83
N ALA A 40 -13.45 -0.40 -18.32
CA ALA A 40 -14.65 0.18 -18.92
C ALA A 40 -14.40 0.67 -20.35
N ALA A 41 -13.26 1.32 -20.60
CA ALA A 41 -12.86 1.75 -21.94
C ALA A 41 -12.58 0.58 -22.88
N GLY A 42 -11.91 -0.48 -22.39
CA GLY A 42 -11.68 -1.72 -23.13
C GLY A 42 -12.97 -2.47 -23.50
N ARG A 43 -14.05 -2.28 -22.72
CA ARG A 43 -15.41 -2.73 -23.03
C ARG A 43 -16.19 -1.77 -23.94
N GLY A 44 -15.57 -0.67 -24.37
CA GLY A 44 -16.10 0.28 -25.34
C GLY A 44 -16.83 1.49 -24.75
N ALA A 45 -16.85 1.68 -23.43
CA ALA A 45 -17.49 2.85 -22.80
C ALA A 45 -16.66 4.13 -23.00
N ARG A 46 -17.33 5.29 -23.07
CA ARG A 46 -16.67 6.60 -22.90
C ARG A 46 -16.55 6.89 -21.41
N VAL A 47 -15.32 7.02 -20.93
CA VAL A 47 -14.99 7.15 -19.52
C VAL A 47 -14.52 8.57 -19.22
N LEU A 48 -15.03 9.14 -18.13
CA LEU A 48 -14.46 10.33 -17.49
C LEU A 48 -13.84 9.92 -16.15
N LEU A 49 -12.53 10.10 -16.01
CA LEU A 49 -11.80 9.87 -14.77
C LEU A 49 -11.52 11.22 -14.10
N LEU A 50 -12.18 11.47 -12.97
CA LEU A 50 -11.95 12.65 -12.14
C LEU A 50 -10.97 12.33 -11.02
N GLU A 51 -9.99 13.21 -10.81
CA GLU A 51 -9.03 13.11 -9.73
C GLU A 51 -8.79 14.49 -9.13
N LYS A 52 -8.93 14.63 -7.80
CA LYS A 52 -8.72 15.91 -7.12
C LYS A 52 -7.25 16.31 -7.02
N ALA A 53 -6.36 15.33 -7.02
CA ALA A 53 -4.92 15.49 -7.11
C ALA A 53 -4.47 15.32 -8.58
N HIS A 54 -3.54 14.41 -8.84
CA HIS A 54 -3.08 14.08 -10.17
C HIS A 54 -2.95 12.55 -10.32
N VAL A 55 -3.58 11.95 -11.34
CA VAL A 55 -3.69 10.48 -11.50
C VAL A 55 -2.33 9.77 -11.46
N ARG A 56 -1.26 10.43 -11.92
CA ARG A 56 0.12 9.91 -11.88
C ARG A 56 0.66 9.68 -10.46
N HIS A 57 0.21 10.46 -9.47
CA HIS A 57 0.75 10.48 -8.10
C HIS A 57 -0.36 10.61 -7.04
N SER A 58 -1.53 10.01 -7.30
CA SER A 58 -2.67 10.00 -6.37
C SER A 58 -3.01 8.60 -5.88
N GLY A 59 -3.87 8.55 -4.86
CA GLY A 59 -4.26 7.33 -4.15
C GLY A 59 -3.21 6.88 -3.13
N ALA A 60 -3.50 5.78 -2.43
CA ALA A 60 -2.63 5.20 -1.40
C ALA A 60 -1.26 4.79 -1.95
N LEU A 61 -1.19 4.43 -3.24
CA LEU A 61 0.04 3.99 -3.93
C LEU A 61 0.72 5.10 -4.74
N ALA A 62 0.55 6.38 -4.36
CA ALA A 62 1.13 7.51 -5.08
C ALA A 62 2.65 7.41 -5.34
N MET A 63 3.38 6.75 -4.42
CA MET A 63 4.83 6.49 -4.47
C MET A 63 5.17 5.03 -4.79
N GLY A 64 4.19 4.21 -5.15
CA GLY A 64 4.31 2.78 -5.40
C GLY A 64 4.13 1.90 -4.16
N MET A 65 4.54 0.64 -4.28
CA MET A 65 4.42 -0.41 -3.25
C MET A 65 5.46 -1.50 -3.52
N ASP A 66 6.08 -2.05 -2.48
CA ASP A 66 7.18 -3.01 -2.59
C ASP A 66 6.76 -4.48 -2.82
N GLY A 67 5.47 -4.79 -2.74
CA GLY A 67 4.95 -6.12 -3.04
C GLY A 67 3.43 -6.22 -3.01
N VAL A 68 2.90 -7.32 -3.52
CA VAL A 68 1.50 -7.73 -3.33
C VAL A 68 1.43 -8.59 -2.08
N ASN A 69 0.72 -8.13 -1.05
CA ASN A 69 0.63 -8.85 0.23
C ASN A 69 -0.10 -10.20 0.12
N ASN A 70 -1.09 -10.28 -0.79
CA ASN A 70 -2.03 -11.39 -0.93
C ASN A 70 -2.09 -11.92 -2.38
N ALA A 71 -0.96 -12.36 -2.92
CA ALA A 71 -0.89 -13.00 -4.24
C ALA A 71 -1.16 -14.51 -4.12
N ILE A 72 -2.31 -14.95 -4.63
CA ILE A 72 -2.64 -16.37 -4.73
C ILE A 72 -2.04 -16.89 -6.04
N ILE A 73 -0.89 -17.56 -5.96
CA ILE A 73 -0.21 -18.15 -7.13
C ILE A 73 -0.53 -19.66 -7.19
N PRO A 74 -1.06 -20.17 -8.33
CA PRO A 74 -1.33 -21.59 -8.50
C PRO A 74 -0.12 -22.48 -8.15
N GLY A 75 -0.34 -23.55 -7.39
CA GLY A 75 0.71 -24.45 -6.92
C GLY A 75 1.52 -23.94 -5.72
N ARG A 76 1.32 -22.69 -5.28
CA ARG A 76 1.90 -22.13 -4.05
C ARG A 76 0.86 -21.91 -2.95
N ALA A 77 -0.35 -21.49 -3.31
CA ALA A 77 -1.47 -21.34 -2.39
C ALA A 77 -2.81 -21.50 -3.12
N GLU A 78 -3.84 -21.93 -2.39
CA GLU A 78 -5.19 -22.12 -2.92
C GLU A 78 -6.14 -20.98 -2.54
N PRO A 79 -7.08 -20.58 -3.41
CA PRO A 79 -8.02 -19.49 -3.13
C PRO A 79 -8.87 -19.68 -1.87
N ASP A 80 -9.28 -20.91 -1.57
CA ASP A 80 -10.16 -21.20 -0.44
C ASP A 80 -9.39 -21.12 0.90
N ASP A 81 -8.10 -21.48 0.93
CA ASP A 81 -7.24 -21.29 2.11
C ASP A 81 -7.13 -19.80 2.48
N TYR A 82 -6.96 -18.95 1.47
CA TYR A 82 -6.95 -17.50 1.64
C TYR A 82 -8.29 -16.99 2.20
N VAL A 83 -9.43 -17.44 1.66
CA VAL A 83 -10.77 -17.04 2.16
C VAL A 83 -10.96 -17.46 3.61
N ALA A 84 -10.53 -18.67 3.99
CA ALA A 84 -10.59 -19.14 5.37
C ALA A 84 -9.72 -18.29 6.30
N GLU A 85 -8.49 -17.95 5.89
CA GLU A 85 -7.58 -17.10 6.67
C GLU A 85 -8.15 -15.71 6.89
N ILE A 86 -8.68 -15.05 5.85
CA ILE A 86 -9.29 -13.73 5.99
C ILE A 86 -10.54 -13.78 6.88
N THR A 87 -11.31 -14.86 6.82
CA THR A 87 -12.46 -15.07 7.71
C THR A 87 -12.02 -15.15 9.18
N ARG A 88 -10.95 -15.88 9.48
CA ARG A 88 -10.38 -15.95 10.84
C ARG A 88 -9.82 -14.61 11.30
N ALA A 89 -9.08 -13.92 10.43
CA ALA A 89 -8.50 -12.61 10.73
C ALA A 89 -9.54 -11.51 11.03
N ASN A 90 -10.80 -11.73 10.62
CA ASN A 90 -11.92 -10.82 10.85
C ASN A 90 -12.96 -11.40 11.84
N ASP A 91 -12.56 -12.32 12.72
CA ASP A 91 -13.43 -12.91 13.75
C ASP A 91 -14.78 -13.40 13.21
N GLY A 92 -14.78 -13.98 12.01
CA GLY A 92 -15.96 -14.55 11.34
C GLY A 92 -16.88 -13.54 10.65
N VAL A 93 -16.72 -12.23 10.81
CA VAL A 93 -17.63 -11.24 10.19
C VAL A 93 -17.12 -10.82 8.81
N VAL A 94 -17.40 -11.64 7.79
CA VAL A 94 -16.93 -11.45 6.41
C VAL A 94 -17.99 -11.90 5.42
N ASP A 95 -18.17 -11.14 4.33
CA ASP A 95 -18.84 -11.64 3.13
C ASP A 95 -17.82 -12.42 2.28
N GLN A 96 -17.77 -13.74 2.46
CA GLN A 96 -16.78 -14.57 1.77
C GLN A 96 -16.91 -14.51 0.24
N SER A 97 -18.10 -14.23 -0.30
CA SER A 97 -18.29 -14.13 -1.75
C SER A 97 -17.45 -12.98 -2.35
N THR A 98 -17.33 -11.88 -1.60
CA THR A 98 -16.52 -10.72 -1.99
C THR A 98 -15.02 -11.00 -1.90
N VAL A 99 -14.56 -11.61 -0.81
CA VAL A 99 -13.15 -11.98 -0.61
C VAL A 99 -12.70 -13.01 -1.66
N ARG A 100 -13.57 -13.96 -2.00
CA ARG A 100 -13.28 -15.00 -2.98
C ARG A 100 -13.09 -14.47 -4.41
N GLN A 101 -13.67 -13.32 -4.76
CA GLN A 101 -13.37 -12.66 -6.05
C GLN A 101 -11.89 -12.27 -6.13
N THR A 102 -11.34 -11.67 -5.08
CA THR A 102 -9.91 -11.34 -5.01
C THR A 102 -9.04 -12.59 -5.08
N ALA A 103 -9.42 -13.63 -4.33
CA ALA A 103 -8.69 -14.90 -4.27
C ALA A 103 -8.59 -15.59 -5.64
N THR A 104 -9.70 -15.62 -6.38
CA THR A 104 -9.81 -16.36 -7.65
C THR A 104 -9.33 -15.56 -8.86
N ARG A 105 -9.48 -14.23 -8.85
CA ARG A 105 -9.07 -13.35 -9.95
C ARG A 105 -7.67 -12.75 -9.78
N GLY A 106 -7.11 -12.82 -8.57
CA GLY A 106 -5.83 -12.20 -8.23
C GLY A 106 -4.69 -12.62 -9.14
N PHE A 107 -4.58 -13.91 -9.46
CA PHE A 107 -3.52 -14.40 -10.35
C PHE A 107 -3.59 -13.82 -11.76
N ALA A 108 -4.76 -13.84 -12.39
CA ALA A 108 -4.96 -13.25 -13.71
C ALA A 108 -4.71 -11.73 -13.69
N MET A 109 -5.00 -11.07 -12.57
CA MET A 109 -4.67 -9.66 -12.37
C MET A 109 -3.17 -9.41 -12.27
N VAL A 110 -2.41 -10.26 -11.55
CA VAL A 110 -0.93 -10.20 -11.53
C VAL A 110 -0.37 -10.31 -12.95
N GLN A 111 -0.82 -11.29 -13.73
CA GLN A 111 -0.39 -11.46 -15.13
C GLN A 111 -0.75 -10.25 -16.00
N ARG A 112 -1.92 -9.64 -15.78
CA ARG A 112 -2.32 -8.42 -16.49
C ARG A 112 -1.45 -7.23 -16.13
N LEU A 113 -1.13 -7.03 -14.85
CA LEU A 113 -0.23 -5.98 -14.39
C LEU A 113 1.18 -6.17 -14.95
N GLU A 114 1.67 -7.41 -14.99
CA GLU A 114 2.94 -7.76 -15.64
C GLU A 114 2.92 -7.37 -17.12
N SER A 115 1.86 -7.69 -17.85
CA SER A 115 1.70 -7.29 -19.26
C SER A 115 1.66 -5.77 -19.49
N TYR A 116 1.38 -4.98 -18.45
CA TYR A 116 1.45 -3.53 -18.51
C TYR A 116 2.86 -2.99 -18.27
N GLY A 117 3.75 -3.81 -17.69
CA GLY A 117 5.12 -3.47 -17.34
C GLY A 117 5.37 -3.38 -15.83
N VAL A 118 4.47 -3.88 -14.98
CA VAL A 118 4.73 -4.01 -13.55
C VAL A 118 5.65 -5.21 -13.33
N LYS A 119 6.73 -5.00 -12.59
CA LYS A 119 7.71 -6.06 -12.30
C LYS A 119 7.36 -6.80 -11.02
N PHE A 120 7.41 -8.11 -11.10
CA PHE A 120 7.27 -9.01 -9.96
C PHE A 120 8.55 -9.83 -9.82
N GLU A 121 8.95 -10.11 -8.58
CA GLU A 121 10.11 -10.96 -8.31
C GLU A 121 9.81 -12.38 -8.81
N LYS A 122 10.70 -12.86 -9.68
CA LYS A 122 10.68 -14.21 -10.22
C LYS A 122 11.95 -14.92 -9.80
N ASP A 123 11.83 -16.23 -9.58
CA ASP A 123 13.00 -17.08 -9.48
C ASP A 123 13.69 -17.20 -10.84
N GLU A 124 14.81 -17.90 -10.86
CA GLU A 124 15.71 -17.95 -12.00
C GLU A 124 15.18 -18.81 -13.14
N HIS A 125 14.06 -19.52 -12.91
CA HIS A 125 13.29 -20.24 -13.92
C HIS A 125 12.10 -19.42 -14.46
N GLY A 126 11.89 -18.19 -13.95
CA GLY A 126 10.83 -17.30 -14.38
C GLY A 126 9.49 -17.51 -13.66
N GLU A 127 9.45 -18.32 -12.61
CA GLU A 127 8.26 -18.53 -11.77
C GLU A 127 8.16 -17.47 -10.67
N TYR A 128 6.95 -17.13 -10.22
CA TYR A 128 6.76 -16.10 -9.20
C TYR A 128 7.34 -16.50 -7.83
N ALA A 129 8.24 -15.66 -7.31
CA ALA A 129 8.92 -15.87 -6.04
C ALA A 129 8.10 -15.30 -4.87
N VAL A 130 7.14 -16.09 -4.35
CA VAL A 130 6.32 -15.69 -3.19
C VAL A 130 7.01 -15.97 -1.86
N ARG A 131 6.94 -15.01 -0.94
CA ARG A 131 7.44 -15.08 0.43
C ARG A 131 6.32 -15.41 1.41
N GLN A 132 6.68 -16.10 2.49
CA GLN A 132 5.75 -16.45 3.55
C GLN A 132 5.84 -15.44 4.71
N VAL A 133 4.76 -14.69 4.91
CA VAL A 133 4.57 -13.79 6.07
C VAL A 133 3.32 -14.16 6.87
N HIS A 134 2.41 -14.94 6.29
CA HIS A 134 1.16 -15.39 6.92
C HIS A 134 1.34 -16.71 7.70
N ARG A 135 0.45 -16.94 8.70
CA ARG A 135 0.43 -18.18 9.51
C ARG A 135 0.28 -19.43 8.64
N SER A 136 -0.48 -19.33 7.55
CA SER A 136 -0.66 -20.34 6.51
C SER A 136 -0.23 -19.74 5.16
N GLY A 137 0.38 -20.50 4.25
CA GLY A 137 0.66 -20.07 2.86
C GLY A 137 1.77 -19.03 2.62
N SER A 138 2.27 -19.00 1.38
CA SER A 138 3.21 -17.97 0.88
C SER A 138 2.47 -17.05 -0.09
N TYR A 139 2.14 -15.84 0.37
CA TYR A 139 1.28 -14.91 -0.38
C TYR A 139 1.96 -13.60 -0.76
N VAL A 140 3.11 -13.25 -0.17
CA VAL A 140 3.74 -11.97 -0.44
C VAL A 140 4.56 -12.08 -1.71
N LEU A 141 4.11 -11.48 -2.80
CA LEU A 141 4.85 -11.41 -4.06
C LEU A 141 5.59 -10.08 -4.14
N PRO A 142 6.92 -10.04 -3.96
CA PRO A 142 7.67 -8.80 -4.03
C PRO A 142 7.58 -8.17 -5.43
N MET A 143 7.66 -6.85 -5.46
CA MET A 143 7.62 -6.03 -6.66
C MET A 143 8.90 -5.20 -6.75
N PRO A 144 9.96 -5.75 -7.36
CA PRO A 144 11.14 -4.96 -7.71
C PRO A 144 10.69 -3.73 -8.50
N GLU A 145 11.18 -2.54 -8.13
CA GLU A 145 10.79 -1.28 -8.77
C GLU A 145 9.29 -0.94 -8.67
N GLY A 146 8.59 -1.45 -7.65
CA GLY A 146 7.18 -1.16 -7.44
C GLY A 146 6.83 0.33 -7.22
N LYS A 147 7.84 1.19 -7.03
CA LYS A 147 7.75 2.66 -7.10
C LYS A 147 7.13 3.18 -8.40
N ASP A 148 7.24 2.42 -9.49
CA ASP A 148 6.85 2.85 -10.84
C ASP A 148 5.43 2.40 -11.25
N VAL A 149 4.72 1.63 -10.42
CA VAL A 149 3.37 1.10 -10.71
C VAL A 149 2.41 2.18 -11.20
N LYS A 150 2.37 3.35 -10.55
CA LYS A 150 1.47 4.43 -10.96
C LYS A 150 1.85 5.05 -12.31
N LYS A 151 3.15 5.10 -12.64
CA LYS A 151 3.60 5.53 -13.97
C LYS A 151 3.23 4.51 -15.04
N VAL A 152 3.42 3.21 -14.75
CA VAL A 152 3.00 2.11 -15.63
C VAL A 152 1.51 2.22 -15.96
N LEU A 153 0.66 2.39 -14.94
CA LEU A 153 -0.78 2.55 -15.11
C LEU A 153 -1.14 3.83 -15.88
N TYR A 154 -0.45 4.94 -15.60
CA TYR A 154 -0.64 6.19 -16.34
C TYR A 154 -0.29 6.03 -17.82
N ARG A 155 0.79 5.32 -18.15
CA ARG A 155 1.15 4.95 -19.52
C ARG A 155 0.03 4.18 -20.22
N GLN A 156 -0.58 3.21 -19.55
CA GLN A 156 -1.71 2.47 -20.10
C GLN A 156 -2.91 3.38 -20.42
N LEU A 157 -3.25 4.29 -19.50
CA LEU A 157 -4.34 5.27 -19.71
C LEU A 157 -4.07 6.20 -20.90
N ARG A 158 -2.80 6.48 -21.19
CA ARG A 158 -2.37 7.39 -22.27
C ARG A 158 -2.11 6.71 -23.60
N ARG A 159 -2.16 5.37 -23.69
CA ARG A 159 -2.09 4.66 -24.98
C ARG A 159 -3.15 5.18 -25.94
N ARG A 160 -2.82 5.24 -27.24
CA ARG A 160 -3.65 5.89 -28.26
C ARG A 160 -5.07 5.32 -28.29
N GLU A 161 -5.21 4.00 -28.21
CA GLU A 161 -6.49 3.31 -28.20
C GLU A 161 -7.34 3.58 -26.94
N MET A 162 -6.69 3.92 -25.83
CA MET A 162 -7.36 4.24 -24.56
C MET A 162 -7.72 5.72 -24.44
N ARG A 163 -6.83 6.63 -24.84
CA ARG A 163 -7.06 8.08 -24.73
C ARG A 163 -8.24 8.59 -25.57
N GLU A 164 -8.61 7.86 -26.62
CA GLU A 164 -9.82 8.16 -27.43
C GLU A 164 -11.11 7.89 -26.64
N ARG A 165 -11.06 7.06 -25.59
CA ARG A 165 -12.21 6.67 -24.77
C ARG A 165 -12.14 7.19 -23.34
N ILE A 166 -10.96 7.45 -22.82
CA ILE A 166 -10.73 7.91 -21.44
C ILE A 166 -10.32 9.38 -21.45
N ARG A 167 -11.21 10.24 -20.92
CA ARG A 167 -10.90 11.62 -20.58
C ARG A 167 -10.48 11.69 -19.11
N ILE A 168 -9.32 12.27 -18.83
CA ILE A 168 -8.82 12.49 -17.46
C ILE A 168 -8.94 13.96 -17.12
N GLU A 169 -9.60 14.28 -16.01
CA GLU A 169 -9.67 15.64 -15.45
C GLU A 169 -9.03 15.63 -14.07
N ASN A 170 -7.77 16.08 -14.02
CA ASN A 170 -7.06 16.30 -12.77
C ASN A 170 -7.54 17.60 -12.12
N ARG A 171 -7.35 17.73 -10.81
CA ARG A 171 -7.78 18.88 -10.00
C ARG A 171 -9.29 19.11 -9.98
N VAL A 172 -10.10 18.08 -10.19
CA VAL A 172 -11.56 18.16 -9.99
C VAL A 172 -11.94 17.35 -8.76
N MET A 173 -12.59 18.00 -7.80
CA MET A 173 -13.06 17.36 -6.57
C MET A 173 -14.60 17.25 -6.59
N PRO A 174 -15.15 16.06 -6.87
CA PRO A 174 -16.55 15.77 -6.60
C PRO A 174 -16.85 15.87 -5.10
N VAL A 175 -18.00 16.44 -4.76
CA VAL A 175 -18.50 16.58 -3.38
C VAL A 175 -19.82 15.86 -3.16
N ARG A 176 -20.54 15.52 -4.24
CA ARG A 176 -21.81 14.77 -4.23
C ARG A 176 -21.92 13.85 -5.44
N VAL A 177 -22.42 12.64 -5.21
CA VAL A 177 -23.03 11.80 -6.26
C VAL A 177 -24.47 12.26 -6.41
N LEU A 178 -24.92 12.40 -7.65
CA LEU A 178 -26.29 12.80 -7.97
C LEU A 178 -27.14 11.55 -8.21
N THR A 179 -28.30 11.49 -7.57
CA THR A 179 -29.26 10.37 -7.70
C THR A 179 -30.56 10.81 -8.34
N HIS A 180 -31.13 9.95 -9.16
CA HIS A 180 -32.41 10.21 -9.82
C HIS A 180 -33.54 10.22 -8.78
N PRO A 181 -34.48 11.19 -8.83
CA PRO A 181 -35.51 11.35 -7.79
C PRO A 181 -36.48 10.17 -7.70
N ASP A 182 -36.80 9.51 -8.84
CA ASP A 182 -37.84 8.48 -8.85
C ASP A 182 -37.37 7.07 -8.45
N ASP A 183 -36.14 6.69 -8.83
CA ASP A 183 -35.62 5.32 -8.62
C ASP A 183 -34.28 5.27 -7.89
N GLY A 184 -33.78 6.42 -7.43
CA GLY A 184 -32.57 6.53 -6.61
C GLY A 184 -31.26 6.16 -7.32
N ARG A 185 -31.28 5.81 -8.61
CA ARG A 185 -30.06 5.39 -9.31
C ARG A 185 -29.06 6.53 -9.43
N ALA A 186 -27.77 6.24 -9.36
CA ALA A 186 -26.73 7.23 -9.65
C ALA A 186 -26.78 7.68 -11.11
N ILE A 187 -26.75 8.99 -11.34
CA ILE A 187 -26.85 9.63 -12.67
C ILE A 187 -25.74 10.64 -12.94
N GLY A 188 -24.79 10.82 -12.02
CA GLY A 188 -23.75 11.82 -12.16
C GLY A 188 -23.08 12.22 -10.86
N ALA A 189 -22.35 13.33 -10.92
CA ALA A 189 -21.73 13.95 -9.75
C ALA A 189 -21.66 15.47 -9.91
N ALA A 190 -21.50 16.18 -8.79
CA ALA A 190 -21.22 17.61 -8.74
C ALA A 190 -19.98 17.87 -7.90
N GLY A 191 -19.19 18.86 -8.31
CA GLY A 191 -17.92 19.20 -7.70
C GLY A 191 -17.38 20.52 -8.22
N PHE A 192 -16.08 20.71 -8.07
CA PHE A 192 -15.42 21.92 -8.58
C PHE A 192 -13.95 21.66 -8.93
N ASP A 193 -13.41 22.50 -9.79
CA ASP A 193 -11.98 22.55 -10.10
C ASP A 193 -11.24 23.20 -8.94
N THR A 194 -10.39 22.45 -8.25
CA THR A 194 -9.65 22.88 -7.05
C THR A 194 -8.56 23.89 -7.33
N ARG A 195 -8.24 24.14 -8.61
CA ARG A 195 -7.28 25.15 -9.05
C ARG A 195 -7.98 26.42 -9.53
N THR A 196 -9.04 26.30 -10.35
CA THR A 196 -9.72 27.47 -10.91
C THR A 196 -10.93 27.93 -10.11
N GLY A 197 -11.44 27.10 -9.19
CA GLY A 197 -12.67 27.37 -8.43
C GLY A 197 -13.97 27.23 -9.23
N ARG A 198 -13.92 26.74 -10.48
CA ARG A 198 -15.11 26.60 -11.34
C ARG A 198 -15.97 25.43 -10.89
N PHE A 199 -17.29 25.61 -10.89
CA PHE A 199 -18.23 24.55 -10.57
C PHE A 199 -18.32 23.56 -11.74
N VAL A 200 -18.37 22.27 -11.46
CA VAL A 200 -18.38 21.18 -12.45
C VAL A 200 -19.55 20.26 -12.17
N THR A 201 -20.33 19.95 -13.20
CA THR A 201 -21.41 18.95 -13.15
C THR A 201 -21.15 17.87 -14.18
N VAL A 202 -21.45 16.63 -13.84
CA VAL A 202 -21.22 15.48 -14.72
C VAL A 202 -22.50 14.65 -14.82
N ARG A 203 -22.95 14.38 -16.05
CA ARG A 203 -23.95 13.34 -16.33
C ARG A 203 -23.26 12.03 -16.66
N ALA A 204 -23.69 10.94 -16.02
CA ALA A 204 -23.07 9.63 -16.18
C ALA A 204 -24.12 8.53 -16.26
N GLY A 205 -23.83 7.47 -17.02
CA GLY A 205 -24.65 6.27 -17.05
C GLY A 205 -24.50 5.42 -15.79
N ALA A 206 -23.28 5.39 -15.25
CA ALA A 206 -22.89 4.77 -14.00
C ALA A 206 -21.76 5.55 -13.33
N VAL A 207 -21.66 5.46 -12.00
CA VAL A 207 -20.64 6.14 -11.19
C VAL A 207 -19.85 5.12 -10.38
N ILE A 208 -18.52 5.18 -10.45
CA ILE A 208 -17.60 4.34 -9.69
C ILE A 208 -16.84 5.21 -8.70
N LEU A 209 -17.00 4.95 -7.41
CA LEU A 209 -16.22 5.58 -6.34
C LEU A 209 -14.97 4.75 -6.04
N ALA A 210 -13.80 5.33 -6.27
CA ALA A 210 -12.48 4.73 -6.05
C ALA A 210 -11.54 5.71 -5.33
N THR A 211 -12.06 6.42 -4.32
CA THR A 211 -11.42 7.56 -3.67
C THR A 211 -10.47 7.19 -2.52
N GLY A 212 -10.32 5.90 -2.22
CA GLY A 212 -9.46 5.42 -1.13
C GLY A 212 -10.07 5.56 0.27
N ALA A 213 -9.21 5.44 1.28
CA ALA A 213 -9.54 5.45 2.70
C ALA A 213 -10.00 6.82 3.25
N CYS A 214 -10.49 6.84 4.49
CA CYS A 214 -10.57 8.03 5.34
C CYS A 214 -9.38 8.03 6.32
N GLY A 215 -8.20 8.36 5.80
CA GLY A 215 -6.95 8.36 6.56
C GLY A 215 -6.77 9.56 7.48
N ARG A 216 -7.37 10.70 7.13
CA ARG A 216 -7.37 11.92 7.97
C ARG A 216 -8.51 11.94 9.00
N LEU A 217 -8.90 10.79 9.52
CA LEU A 217 -9.93 10.68 10.55
C LEU A 217 -9.39 11.07 11.94
N GLY A 218 -8.40 10.35 12.46
CA GLY A 218 -7.70 10.71 13.70
C GLY A 218 -6.61 11.76 13.49
N LEU A 219 -6.13 12.40 14.56
CA LEU A 219 -4.91 13.21 14.57
C LEU A 219 -3.67 12.34 14.72
N PRO A 220 -2.59 12.60 13.97
CA PRO A 220 -1.34 11.89 14.13
C PRO A 220 -0.56 12.36 15.36
N ALA A 221 0.17 11.44 15.98
CA ALA A 221 1.03 11.69 17.14
C ALA A 221 2.28 12.52 16.81
N SER A 222 2.61 12.70 15.53
CA SER A 222 3.76 13.50 15.06
C SER A 222 3.58 15.01 15.25
N GLY A 223 2.36 15.47 15.55
CA GLY A 223 2.03 16.89 15.67
C GLY A 223 1.79 17.62 14.34
N TYR A 224 2.03 16.95 13.20
CA TYR A 224 1.76 17.51 11.88
C TYR A 224 0.37 17.13 11.38
N LEU A 225 -0.51 18.10 11.14
CA LEU A 225 -1.92 17.84 10.74
C LEU A 225 -2.06 16.89 9.54
N TYR A 226 -1.14 16.96 8.58
CA TYR A 226 -1.13 16.13 7.37
C TYR A 226 -0.10 14.99 7.42
N GLY A 227 0.52 14.76 8.57
CA GLY A 227 1.50 13.70 8.78
C GLY A 227 0.86 12.35 9.08
N THR A 228 0.00 11.87 8.20
CA THR A 228 -0.74 10.61 8.37
C THR A 228 -0.05 9.43 7.68
N TYR A 229 -0.41 8.22 8.07
CA TYR A 229 -0.04 6.97 7.41
C TYR A 229 -0.50 6.95 5.94
N GLU A 230 -1.79 7.22 5.77
CA GLU A 230 -2.46 7.32 4.47
C GLU A 230 -2.06 8.60 3.74
N ASN A 231 -2.27 8.61 2.42
CA ASN A 231 -2.07 9.81 1.62
C ASN A 231 -2.86 11.00 2.21
N PRO A 232 -2.26 12.19 2.40
CA PRO A 232 -2.96 13.37 2.93
C PRO A 232 -4.19 13.80 2.13
N THR A 233 -4.39 13.32 0.91
CA THR A 233 -5.62 13.53 0.15
C THR A 233 -6.77 12.63 0.61
N ASN A 234 -6.55 11.60 1.41
CA ASN A 234 -7.57 10.63 1.85
C ASN A 234 -8.41 11.20 3.00
N ALA A 235 -9.39 12.05 2.67
CA ALA A 235 -10.24 12.78 3.62
C ALA A 235 -11.59 12.09 3.92
N GLY A 236 -11.88 10.95 3.29
CA GLY A 236 -13.19 10.28 3.41
C GLY A 236 -14.30 10.88 2.54
N ASP A 237 -13.95 11.58 1.47
CA ASP A 237 -14.91 12.13 0.49
C ASP A 237 -15.80 11.06 -0.15
N GLY A 238 -15.24 9.90 -0.53
CA GLY A 238 -16.04 8.78 -1.05
C GLY A 238 -17.04 8.20 -0.05
N TYR A 239 -16.67 8.11 1.23
CA TYR A 239 -17.55 7.63 2.29
C TYR A 239 -18.74 8.58 2.46
N ALA A 240 -18.46 9.89 2.56
CA ALA A 240 -19.50 10.91 2.66
C ALA A 240 -20.40 10.97 1.40
N MET A 241 -19.82 10.87 0.21
CA MET A 241 -20.58 10.83 -1.05
C MET A 241 -21.49 9.60 -1.13
N ALA A 242 -20.99 8.41 -0.76
CA ALA A 242 -21.78 7.18 -0.75
C ALA A 242 -22.93 7.27 0.26
N TYR A 243 -22.66 7.72 1.48
CA TYR A 243 -23.67 7.92 2.53
C TYR A 243 -24.78 8.88 2.06
N HIS A 244 -24.41 10.02 1.47
CA HIS A 244 -25.37 10.99 0.99
C HIS A 244 -26.13 10.57 -0.28
N ALA A 245 -25.58 9.66 -1.08
CA ALA A 245 -26.30 9.02 -2.18
C ALA A 245 -27.31 7.97 -1.70
N GLY A 246 -27.29 7.60 -0.41
CA GLY A 246 -28.15 6.56 0.17
C GLY A 246 -27.55 5.15 0.09
N ALA A 247 -26.26 5.02 -0.22
CA ALA A 247 -25.59 3.72 -0.18
C ALA A 247 -25.41 3.25 1.27
N ALA A 248 -25.54 1.94 1.48
CA ALA A 248 -25.21 1.32 2.75
C ALA A 248 -23.68 1.25 2.92
N LEU A 249 -23.20 1.67 4.08
CA LEU A 249 -21.84 1.43 4.55
C LEU A 249 -21.88 0.32 5.60
N THR A 250 -20.81 -0.44 5.78
CA THR A 250 -20.78 -1.53 6.77
C THR A 250 -19.42 -1.64 7.45
N GLY A 251 -19.44 -2.11 8.69
CA GLY A 251 -18.24 -2.30 9.52
C GLY A 251 -17.47 -1.01 9.82
N ILE A 252 -18.13 0.15 9.76
CA ILE A 252 -17.53 1.47 9.97
C ILE A 252 -16.88 1.61 11.36
N GLU A 253 -17.28 0.81 12.33
CA GLU A 253 -16.73 0.72 13.68
C GLU A 253 -15.46 -0.14 13.82
N CYS A 254 -15.07 -0.86 12.76
CA CYS A 254 -13.85 -1.67 12.67
C CYS A 254 -12.71 -0.84 12.07
N PHE A 255 -11.98 -0.11 12.92
CA PHE A 255 -11.02 0.89 12.46
C PHE A 255 -9.72 0.29 11.93
N GLN A 256 -9.09 0.98 10.99
CA GLN A 256 -7.70 0.73 10.62
C GLN A 256 -6.79 1.40 11.66
N ILE A 257 -5.85 0.64 12.22
CA ILE A 257 -4.84 1.12 13.17
C ILE A 257 -3.51 0.49 12.79
N ASN A 258 -2.46 1.32 12.69
CA ASN A 258 -1.17 0.90 12.16
C ASN A 258 0.03 1.25 13.06
N PRO A 259 1.02 0.35 13.26
CA PRO A 259 2.36 0.72 13.71
C PRO A 259 3.11 1.51 12.64
N LEU A 260 3.72 2.57 13.13
CA LEU A 260 4.45 3.57 12.38
C LEU A 260 5.82 3.74 13.00
N ILE A 261 6.72 4.37 12.26
CA ILE A 261 7.97 4.84 12.86
C ILE A 261 7.65 6.06 13.72
N LYS A 262 8.22 6.14 14.92
CA LYS A 262 7.98 7.25 15.84
C LYS A 262 8.40 8.59 15.20
N ASP A 263 7.45 9.53 15.20
CA ASP A 263 7.57 10.89 14.66
C ASP A 263 7.92 10.93 13.16
N TYR A 264 7.55 9.89 12.42
CA TYR A 264 7.65 9.79 10.97
C TYR A 264 6.28 9.57 10.34
N ASN A 265 6.07 10.12 9.14
CA ASN A 265 4.82 9.96 8.41
C ASN A 265 4.96 8.78 7.44
N GLY A 266 4.95 7.56 7.97
CA GLY A 266 5.01 6.35 7.17
C GLY A 266 5.00 5.04 7.97
N PRO A 267 4.65 3.92 7.29
CA PRO A 267 4.68 2.59 7.88
C PRO A 267 6.02 2.26 8.53
N ALA A 268 5.98 1.47 9.61
CA ALA A 268 7.18 0.80 10.10
C ALA A 268 7.73 -0.22 9.08
N CYS A 269 6.85 -0.81 8.26
CA CYS A 269 7.14 -1.85 7.25
C CYS A 269 7.78 -3.11 7.85
N ALA A 270 7.28 -3.57 9.00
CA ALA A 270 7.75 -4.82 9.62
C ALA A 270 7.68 -6.01 8.65
N TYR A 271 6.64 -6.11 7.81
CA TYR A 271 6.51 -7.18 6.82
C TYR A 271 7.65 -7.25 5.80
N VAL A 272 8.39 -6.15 5.60
CA VAL A 272 9.57 -6.09 4.73
C VAL A 272 10.79 -6.57 5.48
N ALA A 273 10.98 -6.08 6.70
CA ALA A 273 12.13 -6.41 7.54
C ALA A 273 12.09 -7.84 8.08
N ASN A 274 10.91 -8.37 8.39
CA ASN A 274 10.75 -9.68 9.02
C ASN A 274 11.27 -10.84 8.15
N PRO A 275 11.01 -10.90 6.82
CA PRO A 275 11.67 -11.86 5.94
C PRO A 275 13.19 -11.83 5.94
N PHE A 276 13.79 -10.69 6.30
CA PHE A 276 15.24 -10.53 6.42
C PHE A 276 15.76 -10.79 7.85
N GLY A 277 14.89 -11.23 8.78
CA GLY A 277 15.25 -11.53 10.16
C GLY A 277 15.05 -10.37 11.14
N GLY A 278 14.42 -9.27 10.73
CA GLY A 278 13.96 -8.22 11.64
C GLY A 278 12.74 -8.67 12.46
N TYR A 279 12.51 -8.09 13.63
CA TYR A 279 11.34 -8.40 14.46
C TYR A 279 11.03 -7.32 15.48
N GLN A 280 9.81 -7.30 16.02
CA GLN A 280 9.37 -6.31 17.00
C GLN A 280 9.81 -6.72 18.41
N VAL A 281 10.41 -5.78 19.15
CA VAL A 281 10.90 -5.98 20.52
C VAL A 281 10.53 -4.82 21.43
N ASN A 282 10.47 -5.09 22.73
CA ASN A 282 10.34 -4.06 23.76
C ASN A 282 11.72 -3.45 24.13
N ARG A 283 11.78 -2.56 25.12
CA ARG A 283 13.03 -1.91 25.55
C ARG A 283 14.09 -2.86 26.12
N HIS A 284 13.70 -4.08 26.48
CA HIS A 284 14.60 -5.12 26.98
C HIS A 284 15.14 -6.02 25.85
N GLY A 285 14.69 -5.81 24.60
CA GLY A 285 15.03 -6.64 23.46
C GLY A 285 14.20 -7.93 23.37
N GLU A 286 13.14 -8.05 24.18
CA GLU A 286 12.25 -9.21 24.20
C GLU A 286 11.16 -9.05 23.15
N ARG A 287 10.90 -10.13 22.39
CA ARG A 287 9.78 -10.19 21.47
C ARG A 287 8.47 -10.38 22.25
N PHE A 288 7.45 -9.60 21.91
CA PHE A 288 6.16 -9.61 22.62
C PHE A 288 4.96 -9.90 21.72
N VAL A 289 5.10 -9.81 20.39
CA VAL A 289 4.03 -10.18 19.44
C VAL A 289 4.06 -11.68 19.12
N GLU A 290 2.90 -12.33 19.20
CA GLU A 290 2.77 -13.76 18.86
C GLU A 290 2.73 -14.00 17.35
N SER A 291 2.25 -13.02 16.58
CA SER A 291 2.14 -13.10 15.13
C SER A 291 2.49 -11.78 14.47
N ASP A 292 3.26 -11.87 13.40
CA ASP A 292 3.60 -10.72 12.55
C ASP A 292 2.50 -10.35 11.56
N TYR A 293 1.41 -11.14 11.52
CA TYR A 293 0.27 -10.84 10.67
C TYR A 293 -0.52 -9.65 11.23
N TRP A 294 -0.83 -8.74 10.32
CA TRP A 294 -1.53 -7.51 10.63
C TRP A 294 -2.98 -7.78 11.03
N SER A 295 -3.30 -7.57 12.30
CA SER A 295 -4.63 -7.80 12.84
C SER A 295 -4.89 -6.88 14.02
N GLY A 296 -6.17 -6.66 14.33
CA GLY A 296 -6.51 -5.89 15.53
C GLY A 296 -6.06 -6.57 16.83
N GLN A 297 -5.85 -7.89 16.84
CA GLN A 297 -5.23 -8.60 17.97
C GLN A 297 -3.75 -8.23 18.14
N MET A 298 -2.98 -8.27 17.06
CA MET A 298 -1.57 -7.81 17.07
C MET A 298 -1.48 -6.34 17.52
N MET A 299 -2.43 -5.49 17.10
CA MET A 299 -2.49 -4.11 17.57
C MET A 299 -2.82 -3.98 19.06
N ALA A 300 -3.63 -4.87 19.62
CA ALA A 300 -3.93 -4.90 21.05
C ALA A 300 -2.68 -5.27 21.87
N GLU A 301 -1.92 -6.29 21.43
CA GLU A 301 -0.62 -6.66 22.01
C GLU A 301 0.37 -5.49 21.96
N PHE A 302 0.48 -4.84 20.79
CA PHE A 302 1.34 -3.67 20.60
C PHE A 302 0.95 -2.50 21.51
N SER A 303 -0.34 -2.18 21.60
CA SER A 303 -0.84 -1.10 22.46
C SER A 303 -0.61 -1.41 23.94
N ALA A 304 -0.80 -2.66 24.36
CA ALA A 304 -0.56 -3.09 25.74
C ALA A 304 0.93 -3.00 26.10
N GLU A 305 1.82 -3.44 25.21
CA GLU A 305 3.26 -3.34 25.44
C GLU A 305 3.72 -1.88 25.52
N LEU A 306 3.24 -1.03 24.60
CA LEU A 306 3.57 0.41 24.58
C LEU A 306 3.10 1.13 25.84
N ALA A 307 1.96 0.73 26.41
CA ALA A 307 1.41 1.29 27.65
C ALA A 307 2.06 0.74 28.93
N SER A 308 2.90 -0.30 28.82
CA SER A 308 3.57 -0.94 29.96
C SER A 308 4.90 -0.26 30.31
N ASP A 309 5.53 -0.69 31.41
CA ASP A 309 6.88 -0.27 31.80
C ASP A 309 7.99 -0.85 30.90
N ARG A 310 7.64 -1.79 30.01
CA ARG A 310 8.54 -2.40 29.02
C ARG A 310 8.60 -1.62 27.69
N GLY A 311 7.71 -0.65 27.48
CA GLY A 311 7.84 0.30 26.37
C GLY A 311 9.11 1.16 26.49
N PRO A 312 9.59 1.81 25.41
CA PRO A 312 9.05 1.83 24.05
C PRO A 312 9.29 0.53 23.27
N VAL A 313 8.70 0.45 22.08
CA VAL A 313 8.81 -0.70 21.15
C VAL A 313 9.70 -0.34 19.97
N TYR A 314 10.47 -1.32 19.48
CA TYR A 314 11.40 -1.17 18.37
C TYR A 314 11.21 -2.27 17.31
N LEU A 315 11.47 -1.93 16.05
CA LEU A 315 11.81 -2.90 15.00
C LEU A 315 13.32 -3.16 15.07
N LYS A 316 13.69 -4.36 15.50
CA LYS A 316 15.07 -4.79 15.68
C LYS A 316 15.73 -5.14 14.36
N LEU A 317 16.81 -4.43 14.03
CA LEU A 317 17.59 -4.60 12.78
C LEU A 317 19.10 -4.65 13.03
N SER A 318 19.58 -4.14 14.16
CA SER A 318 21.01 -3.98 14.48
C SER A 318 21.81 -5.29 14.57
N HIS A 319 21.14 -6.44 14.67
CA HIS A 319 21.78 -7.76 14.66
C HIS A 319 22.01 -8.30 13.24
N LEU A 320 21.41 -7.70 12.22
CA LEU A 320 21.48 -8.17 10.85
C LEU A 320 22.85 -7.84 10.22
N PRO A 321 23.38 -8.70 9.33
CA PRO A 321 24.58 -8.40 8.56
C PRO A 321 24.42 -7.14 7.70
N ASP A 322 25.53 -6.45 7.42
CA ASP A 322 25.55 -5.21 6.64
C ASP A 322 24.90 -5.36 5.26
N GLU A 323 25.05 -6.51 4.59
CA GLU A 323 24.48 -6.78 3.28
C GLU A 323 22.95 -6.90 3.34
N THR A 324 22.45 -7.49 4.43
CA THR A 324 21.01 -7.60 4.69
C THR A 324 20.43 -6.23 5.00
N ILE A 325 21.12 -5.43 5.82
CA ILE A 325 20.72 -4.05 6.14
C ILE A 325 20.68 -3.21 4.87
N ALA A 326 21.71 -3.28 4.03
CA ALA A 326 21.74 -2.55 2.75
C ALA A 326 20.57 -2.93 1.83
N SER A 327 20.17 -4.21 1.83
CA SER A 327 18.99 -4.68 1.09
C SER A 327 17.69 -4.09 1.65
N VAL A 328 17.54 -4.07 2.98
CA VAL A 328 16.39 -3.47 3.67
C VAL A 328 16.33 -1.95 3.43
N GLU A 329 17.45 -1.24 3.55
CA GLU A 329 17.58 0.19 3.23
C GLU A 329 17.16 0.47 1.79
N SER A 330 17.67 -0.31 0.83
CA SER A 330 17.31 -0.15 -0.59
C SER A 330 15.80 -0.27 -0.81
N ILE A 331 15.10 -1.19 -0.14
CA ILE A 331 13.64 -1.35 -0.31
C ILE A 331 12.91 -0.20 0.39
N LEU A 332 13.21 0.02 1.66
CA LEU A 332 12.47 0.94 2.52
C LEU A 332 12.71 2.42 2.19
N HIS A 333 13.91 2.78 1.74
CA HIS A 333 14.30 4.15 1.41
C HIS A 333 14.08 4.52 -0.06
N THR A 334 13.67 3.59 -0.93
CA THR A 334 13.42 3.92 -2.35
C THR A 334 11.98 3.67 -2.79
N THR A 335 11.33 2.63 -2.29
CA THR A 335 9.96 2.27 -2.69
C THR A 335 8.95 2.72 -1.66
N GLU A 336 9.07 2.23 -0.41
CA GLU A 336 8.03 2.44 0.60
C GLU A 336 7.87 3.93 0.95
N ARG A 337 8.96 4.58 1.38
CA ARG A 337 8.98 6.04 1.53
C ARG A 337 10.39 6.60 1.28
N PRO A 338 10.61 7.33 0.17
CA PRO A 338 11.91 7.91 -0.14
C PRO A 338 12.50 8.83 0.93
N THR A 339 11.65 9.45 1.74
CA THR A 339 12.07 10.35 2.83
C THR A 339 12.56 9.61 4.08
N ARG A 340 12.44 8.28 4.13
CA ARG A 340 12.83 7.47 5.30
C ARG A 340 14.33 7.49 5.53
N GLY A 341 15.14 7.39 4.47
CA GLY A 341 16.59 7.49 4.57
C GLY A 341 17.04 8.83 5.14
N THR A 342 16.56 9.93 4.53
CA THR A 342 16.84 11.30 5.01
C THR A 342 16.37 11.55 6.44
N PHE A 343 15.29 10.89 6.84
CA PHE A 343 14.75 11.00 8.20
C PHE A 343 15.65 10.35 9.25
N HIS A 344 16.17 9.15 8.97
CA HIS A 344 17.11 8.48 9.87
C HIS A 344 18.47 9.18 9.88
N GLU A 345 18.99 9.58 8.72
CA GLU A 345 20.23 10.35 8.59
C GLU A 345 20.17 11.67 9.38
N GLY A 346 19.06 12.42 9.26
CA GLY A 346 18.85 13.66 10.00
C GLY A 346 18.78 13.49 11.53
N ARG A 347 18.62 12.27 12.02
CA ARG A 347 18.68 11.92 13.46
C ARG A 347 20.01 11.29 13.86
N GLY A 348 20.93 11.07 12.93
CA GLY A 348 22.16 10.33 13.18
C GLY A 348 21.90 8.85 13.50
N HIS A 349 20.79 8.28 13.03
CA HIS A 349 20.45 6.87 13.24
C HIS A 349 20.87 6.03 12.01
N ASP A 350 21.51 4.90 12.28
CA ASP A 350 21.89 3.89 11.29
C ASP A 350 21.36 2.54 11.76
N TYR A 351 20.72 1.76 10.88
CA TYR A 351 20.15 0.45 11.23
C TYR A 351 21.19 -0.54 11.75
N ARG A 352 22.48 -0.37 11.42
CA ARG A 352 23.60 -1.18 11.93
C ARG A 352 23.86 -0.97 13.41
N THR A 353 23.42 0.16 13.95
CA THR A 353 23.72 0.57 15.34
C THR A 353 22.48 0.93 16.14
N HIS A 354 21.35 1.18 15.48
CA HIS A 354 20.10 1.64 16.09
C HIS A 354 18.92 0.83 15.56
N ASP A 355 18.12 0.29 16.49
CA ASP A 355 16.82 -0.29 16.17
C ASP A 355 15.78 0.84 15.96
N ILE A 356 14.73 0.60 15.17
CA ILE A 356 13.78 1.66 14.77
C ILE A 356 12.64 1.74 15.77
N GLU A 357 12.53 2.86 16.49
CA GLU A 357 11.41 3.09 17.41
C GLU A 357 10.07 3.15 16.68
N MET A 358 9.07 2.42 17.20
CA MET A 358 7.74 2.27 16.62
C MET A 358 6.65 2.85 17.53
N HIS A 359 5.53 3.30 16.95
CA HIS A 359 4.39 3.86 17.68
C HIS A 359 3.05 3.64 16.94
N ILE A 360 1.92 3.81 17.64
CA ILE A 360 0.56 3.87 17.06
C ILE A 360 0.13 5.35 16.96
N SER A 361 -0.21 5.87 15.78
CA SER A 361 -0.46 7.32 15.64
C SER A 361 -1.94 7.68 15.54
N GLU A 362 -2.65 7.22 14.51
CA GLU A 362 -4.05 7.59 14.26
C GLU A 362 -4.91 6.40 13.83
N ILE A 363 -6.22 6.55 14.02
CA ILE A 363 -7.25 5.66 13.47
C ILE A 363 -7.71 6.16 12.09
N GLY A 364 -8.13 5.24 11.22
CA GLY A 364 -8.74 5.53 9.92
C GLY A 364 -9.90 4.60 9.59
N LEU A 365 -10.63 4.92 8.51
CA LEU A 365 -11.56 4.00 7.84
C LEU A 365 -10.90 3.49 6.56
N CYS A 366 -10.81 2.17 6.41
CA CYS A 366 -10.21 1.53 5.26
C CYS A 366 -10.78 0.12 5.11
N GLY A 367 -11.54 -0.11 4.06
CA GLY A 367 -12.14 -1.41 3.77
C GLY A 367 -11.14 -2.44 3.24
N GLY A 368 -9.97 -2.02 2.73
CA GLY A 368 -8.93 -2.93 2.23
C GLY A 368 -7.96 -3.44 3.30
N HIS A 369 -7.80 -2.70 4.41
CA HIS A 369 -6.92 -3.05 5.53
C HIS A 369 -7.69 -3.47 6.79
N SER A 370 -8.91 -2.97 6.97
CA SER A 370 -9.88 -3.43 7.97
C SER A 370 -11.21 -3.76 7.27
N ALA A 371 -12.34 -3.79 7.98
CA ALA A 371 -13.66 -4.06 7.41
C ALA A 371 -14.56 -2.80 7.34
N SER A 372 -13.97 -1.60 7.20
CA SER A 372 -14.72 -0.33 7.26
C SER A 372 -14.89 0.35 5.90
N GLY A 373 -16.06 0.18 5.26
CA GLY A 373 -16.26 0.66 3.88
C GLY A 373 -17.71 0.75 3.41
N VAL A 374 -17.87 1.11 2.14
CA VAL A 374 -19.14 1.01 1.41
C VAL A 374 -19.45 -0.46 1.16
N ARG A 375 -20.67 -0.90 1.47
CA ARG A 375 -21.12 -2.27 1.20
C ARG A 375 -21.19 -2.49 -0.30
N VAL A 376 -20.51 -3.54 -0.76
CA VAL A 376 -20.54 -3.97 -2.16
C VAL A 376 -20.85 -5.45 -2.28
N ASP A 377 -21.43 -5.85 -3.41
CA ASP A 377 -21.54 -7.25 -3.80
C ASP A 377 -20.27 -7.76 -4.53
N ALA A 378 -20.29 -9.02 -4.95
CA ALA A 378 -19.21 -9.64 -5.71
C ALA A 378 -18.96 -9.04 -7.11
N HIS A 379 -19.74 -8.04 -7.54
CA HIS A 379 -19.57 -7.27 -8.77
C HIS A 379 -19.24 -5.80 -8.49
N ALA A 380 -18.83 -5.46 -7.26
CA ALA A 380 -18.53 -4.11 -6.79
C ALA A 380 -19.74 -3.15 -6.79
N ARG A 381 -20.99 -3.66 -6.90
CA ARG A 381 -22.20 -2.83 -6.88
C ARG A 381 -22.55 -2.46 -5.45
N THR A 382 -22.89 -1.20 -5.23
CA THR A 382 -23.44 -0.74 -3.96
C THR A 382 -24.95 -1.03 -3.88
N THR A 383 -25.57 -0.71 -2.75
CA THR A 383 -27.04 -0.76 -2.61
C THR A 383 -27.77 0.31 -3.42
N VAL A 384 -27.06 1.31 -3.95
CA VAL A 384 -27.61 2.33 -4.86
C VAL A 384 -27.43 1.85 -6.30
N PRO A 385 -28.51 1.75 -7.11
CA PRO A 385 -28.40 1.28 -8.49
C PRO A 385 -27.43 2.13 -9.30
N ARG A 386 -26.58 1.47 -10.09
CA ARG A 386 -25.54 2.09 -10.96
C ARG A 386 -24.46 2.89 -10.21
N LEU A 387 -24.39 2.76 -8.89
CA LEU A 387 -23.27 3.23 -8.09
C LEU A 387 -22.41 2.03 -7.67
N TYR A 388 -21.11 2.16 -7.86
CA TYR A 388 -20.11 1.15 -7.54
C TYR A 388 -19.08 1.73 -6.57
N ALA A 389 -18.44 0.87 -5.78
CA ALA A 389 -17.31 1.25 -4.94
C ALA A 389 -16.17 0.23 -5.10
N ALA A 390 -14.93 0.71 -5.13
CA ALA A 390 -13.74 -0.13 -5.29
C ALA A 390 -12.52 0.42 -4.53
N GLY A 391 -11.50 -0.43 -4.37
CA GLY A 391 -10.31 -0.11 -3.57
C GLY A 391 -10.61 -0.06 -2.07
N ASP A 392 -9.83 0.72 -1.32
CA ASP A 392 -9.98 0.85 0.14
C ASP A 392 -11.32 1.46 0.58
N LEU A 393 -12.09 2.03 -0.34
CA LEU A 393 -13.44 2.52 -0.04
C LEU A 393 -14.46 1.37 0.09
N ALA A 394 -14.28 0.29 -0.67
CA ALA A 394 -15.19 -0.85 -0.65
C ALA A 394 -14.92 -1.72 0.59
N CYS A 395 -15.97 -2.17 1.27
CA CYS A 395 -15.85 -3.06 2.41
C CYS A 395 -15.52 -4.51 1.96
N VAL A 396 -14.26 -4.76 1.63
CA VAL A 396 -13.72 -6.09 1.30
C VAL A 396 -12.43 -6.28 2.08
N PRO A 397 -12.51 -6.87 3.30
CA PRO A 397 -11.41 -6.82 4.25
C PRO A 397 -10.17 -7.54 3.74
N HIS A 398 -9.00 -7.00 4.10
CA HIS A 398 -7.67 -7.51 3.72
C HIS A 398 -7.51 -7.73 2.21
N ASN A 399 -8.20 -6.96 1.36
CA ASN A 399 -8.06 -7.09 -0.10
C ASN A 399 -6.73 -6.48 -0.61
N TYR A 400 -6.17 -5.51 0.14
CA TYR A 400 -4.99 -4.71 -0.20
C TYR A 400 -4.93 -4.30 -1.68
N MET A 401 -3.71 -4.11 -2.21
CA MET A 401 -3.50 -3.63 -3.58
C MET A 401 -4.13 -4.53 -4.65
N ILE A 402 -4.00 -5.86 -4.55
CA ILE A 402 -4.51 -6.75 -5.60
C ILE A 402 -6.04 -6.74 -5.65
N GLY A 403 -6.69 -6.67 -4.47
CA GLY A 403 -8.12 -6.51 -4.35
C GLY A 403 -8.61 -5.18 -4.90
N ALA A 404 -7.86 -4.08 -4.69
CA ALA A 404 -8.17 -2.81 -5.30
C ALA A 404 -8.22 -2.90 -6.84
N PHE A 405 -7.26 -3.59 -7.46
CA PHE A 405 -7.27 -3.83 -8.91
C PHE A 405 -8.44 -4.72 -9.34
N VAL A 406 -8.69 -5.83 -8.64
CA VAL A 406 -9.79 -6.77 -8.96
C VAL A 406 -11.16 -6.07 -8.86
N TYR A 407 -11.40 -5.31 -7.81
CA TYR A 407 -12.68 -4.58 -7.64
C TYR A 407 -12.80 -3.40 -8.59
N GLY A 408 -11.70 -2.75 -8.95
CA GLY A 408 -11.68 -1.78 -10.05
C GLY A 408 -12.11 -2.42 -11.37
N ASP A 409 -11.54 -3.58 -11.70
CA ASP A 409 -11.87 -4.35 -12.90
C ASP A 409 -13.35 -4.77 -12.94
N LEU A 410 -13.85 -5.36 -11.84
CA LEU A 410 -15.26 -5.74 -11.70
C LEU A 410 -16.22 -4.56 -11.87
N ALA A 411 -15.93 -3.44 -11.19
CA ALA A 411 -16.74 -2.22 -11.30
C ALA A 411 -16.73 -1.68 -12.74
N GLY A 412 -15.56 -1.61 -13.38
CA GLY A 412 -15.45 -1.15 -14.77
C GLY A 412 -16.17 -2.05 -15.76
N GLU A 413 -16.09 -3.37 -15.59
CA GLU A 413 -16.76 -4.36 -16.43
C GLU A 413 -18.28 -4.23 -16.37
N ASP A 414 -18.85 -4.11 -15.17
CA ASP A 414 -20.29 -4.03 -15.00
C ASP A 414 -20.83 -2.65 -15.38
N ALA A 415 -20.14 -1.56 -14.99
CA ALA A 415 -20.55 -0.19 -15.29
C ALA A 415 -20.57 0.11 -16.81
N ALA A 416 -19.69 -0.52 -17.60
CA ALA A 416 -19.61 -0.32 -19.06
C ALA A 416 -20.88 -0.72 -19.83
N ARG A 417 -21.80 -1.44 -19.17
CA ARG A 417 -23.12 -1.80 -19.72
C ARG A 417 -24.06 -0.60 -19.85
N HIS A 418 -23.76 0.49 -19.16
CA HIS A 418 -24.60 1.69 -19.13
C HIS A 418 -24.18 2.72 -20.18
N ARG A 419 -25.08 3.65 -20.47
CA ARG A 419 -24.88 4.79 -21.38
C ARG A 419 -25.18 6.08 -20.64
N ALA A 420 -24.56 7.17 -21.08
CA ALA A 420 -24.74 8.48 -20.51
C ALA A 420 -26.22 8.80 -20.22
N TYR A 421 -26.49 9.37 -19.04
CA TYR A 421 -27.80 9.87 -18.69
C TYR A 421 -28.13 11.15 -19.50
N GLU A 422 -29.29 11.16 -20.16
CA GLU A 422 -29.71 12.25 -21.06
C GLU A 422 -30.71 13.24 -20.43
N GLY A 423 -31.20 12.96 -19.22
CA GLY A 423 -32.18 13.81 -18.54
C GLY A 423 -31.58 15.02 -17.81
N GLU A 424 -32.46 15.83 -17.22
CA GLU A 424 -32.07 16.94 -16.38
C GLU A 424 -31.48 16.45 -15.05
N LEU A 425 -30.48 17.18 -14.54
CA LEU A 425 -29.88 16.91 -13.24
C LEU A 425 -30.75 17.57 -12.14
N PRO A 426 -30.93 16.92 -10.97
CA PRO A 426 -31.75 17.45 -9.89
C PRO A 426 -31.21 18.79 -9.35
N GLN A 427 -31.98 19.86 -9.49
CA GLN A 427 -31.54 21.22 -9.16
C GLN A 427 -31.31 21.44 -7.65
N ASP A 428 -32.08 20.77 -6.81
CA ASP A 428 -31.94 20.77 -5.36
C ASP A 428 -30.59 20.18 -4.91
N GLN A 429 -30.19 19.04 -5.52
CA GLN A 429 -28.91 18.41 -5.23
C GLN A 429 -27.73 19.25 -5.73
N LEU A 430 -27.88 19.89 -6.90
CA LEU A 430 -26.88 20.82 -7.43
C LEU A 430 -26.70 22.05 -6.53
N ALA A 431 -27.81 22.64 -6.07
CA ALA A 431 -27.76 23.78 -5.15
C ALA A 431 -27.09 23.42 -3.82
N ALA A 432 -27.39 22.23 -3.26
CA ALA A 432 -26.74 21.75 -2.05
C ALA A 432 -25.23 21.51 -2.23
N ALA A 433 -24.82 20.95 -3.37
CA ALA A 433 -23.40 20.76 -3.69
C ALA A 433 -22.67 22.09 -3.87
N HIS A 434 -23.30 23.05 -4.55
CA HIS A 434 -22.78 24.40 -4.74
C HIS A 434 -22.61 25.14 -3.42
N ASP A 435 -23.62 25.10 -2.55
CA ASP A 435 -23.54 25.75 -1.24
C ASP A 435 -22.42 25.16 -0.37
N LEU A 436 -22.28 23.83 -0.32
CA LEU A 436 -21.19 23.16 0.40
C LEU A 436 -19.81 23.67 -0.04
N VAL A 437 -19.60 23.84 -1.34
CA VAL A 437 -18.32 24.30 -1.91
C VAL A 437 -18.08 25.78 -1.61
N TYR A 438 -19.08 26.63 -1.84
CA TYR A 438 -18.86 28.08 -1.91
C TYR A 438 -19.27 28.85 -0.67
N ARG A 439 -19.97 28.25 0.30
CA ARG A 439 -20.29 28.92 1.58
C ARG A 439 -19.08 29.56 2.27
N PRO A 440 -17.84 29.01 2.25
CA PRO A 440 -16.71 29.62 2.94
C PRO A 440 -16.27 30.96 2.33
N LEU A 441 -16.56 31.21 1.04
CA LEU A 441 -16.28 32.51 0.40
C LEU A 441 -17.21 33.63 0.89
N ARG A 442 -18.34 33.29 1.50
CA ARG A 442 -19.25 34.26 2.11
C ARG A 442 -18.72 34.77 3.46
N ASN A 443 -17.72 34.10 4.03
CA ASN A 443 -17.09 34.45 5.30
C ASN A 443 -15.55 34.39 5.24
N PRO A 444 -14.87 35.18 4.37
CA PRO A 444 -13.42 35.07 4.15
C PRO A 444 -12.54 35.44 5.37
N GLY A 445 -13.14 35.98 6.43
CA GLY A 445 -12.51 36.23 7.74
C GLY A 445 -12.91 35.25 8.84
N GLY A 446 -13.67 34.20 8.51
CA GLY A 446 -14.04 33.13 9.43
C GLY A 446 -12.85 32.28 9.89
N PRO A 447 -13.05 31.37 10.86
CA PRO A 447 -11.99 30.47 11.31
C PRO A 447 -11.39 29.69 10.13
N PRO A 448 -10.06 29.64 10.01
CA PRO A 448 -9.41 28.95 8.91
C PRO A 448 -9.50 27.44 9.12
N GLN A 449 -9.60 26.69 8.02
CA GLN A 449 -9.72 25.23 8.02
C GLN A 449 -8.75 24.51 8.98
N PRO A 450 -7.45 24.82 9.08
CA PRO A 450 -6.53 24.03 9.90
C PRO A 450 -6.93 24.01 11.39
N GLN A 451 -7.51 25.11 11.90
CA GLN A 451 -7.96 25.19 13.28
C GLN A 451 -9.20 24.34 13.53
N VAL A 452 -10.16 24.38 12.60
CA VAL A 452 -11.40 23.60 12.68
C VAL A 452 -11.11 22.11 12.49
N GLU A 453 -10.27 21.75 11.53
CA GLU A 453 -9.84 20.36 11.29
C GLU A 453 -9.09 19.79 12.50
N TYR A 454 -8.15 20.55 13.06
CA TYR A 454 -7.42 20.13 14.26
C TYR A 454 -8.38 19.84 15.42
N LYS A 455 -9.31 20.77 15.70
CA LYS A 455 -10.30 20.60 16.76
C LYS A 455 -11.19 19.38 16.53
N LEU A 456 -11.64 19.16 15.30
CA LEU A 456 -12.48 18.01 14.92
C LEU A 456 -11.76 16.69 15.19
N ARG A 457 -10.56 16.53 14.64
CA ARG A 457 -9.80 15.29 14.73
C ARG A 457 -9.26 15.06 16.14
N ARG A 458 -9.07 16.12 16.95
CA ARG A 458 -8.78 15.99 18.39
C ARG A 458 -9.93 15.30 19.13
N PHE A 459 -11.19 15.66 18.84
CA PHE A 459 -12.34 14.96 19.44
C PHE A 459 -12.44 13.50 19.00
N VAL A 460 -12.01 13.16 17.78
CA VAL A 460 -11.87 11.76 17.34
C VAL A 460 -10.89 11.02 18.25
N ASN A 461 -9.69 11.56 18.48
CA ASN A 461 -8.70 10.93 19.35
C ASN A 461 -9.18 10.83 20.81
N ASP A 462 -9.82 11.87 21.34
CA ASP A 462 -10.27 11.91 22.74
C ASP A 462 -11.38 10.88 23.02
N TYR A 463 -12.31 10.70 22.07
CA TYR A 463 -13.59 10.06 22.35
C TYR A 463 -13.95 8.87 21.46
N VAL A 464 -13.36 8.74 20.27
CA VAL A 464 -13.69 7.68 19.30
C VAL A 464 -12.61 6.61 19.25
N ALA A 465 -11.33 7.00 19.41
CA ALA A 465 -10.21 6.07 19.41
C ALA A 465 -10.35 5.00 20.53
N PRO A 466 -10.02 3.74 20.22
CA PRO A 466 -10.03 2.67 21.20
C PRO A 466 -8.93 2.88 22.27
N PRO A 467 -9.14 2.43 23.51
CA PRO A 467 -10.33 1.76 24.02
C PRO A 467 -11.57 2.66 24.14
N LYS A 468 -12.71 2.14 23.67
CA LYS A 468 -13.99 2.86 23.54
C LYS A 468 -14.90 2.62 24.74
N THR A 469 -15.82 3.55 24.99
CA THR A 469 -16.97 3.38 25.90
C THR A 469 -18.19 4.11 25.36
N GLY A 470 -19.40 3.67 25.71
CA GLY A 470 -20.64 4.31 25.29
C GLY A 470 -20.71 5.77 25.73
N ALA A 471 -20.14 6.09 26.91
CA ALA A 471 -20.05 7.46 27.41
C ALA A 471 -19.16 8.36 26.53
N LYS A 472 -17.94 7.92 26.20
CA LYS A 472 -17.02 8.67 25.32
C LYS A 472 -17.66 8.87 23.95
N LEU A 473 -18.19 7.81 23.36
CA LEU A 473 -18.82 7.85 22.04
C LEU A 473 -20.03 8.80 22.01
N SER A 474 -20.81 8.87 23.09
CA SER A 474 -21.93 9.81 23.20
C SER A 474 -21.46 11.27 23.23
N LEU A 475 -20.39 11.58 23.97
CA LEU A 475 -19.76 12.90 23.94
C LEU A 475 -19.20 13.25 22.55
N ALA A 476 -18.67 12.26 21.82
CA ALA A 476 -18.19 12.45 20.46
C ALA A 476 -19.35 12.91 19.54
N VAL A 477 -20.49 12.23 19.58
CA VAL A 477 -21.67 12.56 18.76
C VAL A 477 -22.20 13.96 19.09
N GLU A 478 -22.28 14.33 20.37
CA GLU A 478 -22.66 15.69 20.78
C GLU A 478 -21.68 16.74 20.24
N ALA A 479 -20.37 16.46 20.33
CA ALA A 479 -19.33 17.34 19.82
C ALA A 479 -19.42 17.52 18.30
N PHE A 480 -19.56 16.43 17.52
CA PHE A 480 -19.68 16.49 16.06
C PHE A 480 -20.98 17.15 15.60
N THR A 481 -22.07 16.99 16.37
CA THR A 481 -23.33 17.70 16.11
C THR A 481 -23.14 19.21 16.24
N ARG A 482 -22.53 19.65 17.36
CA ARG A 482 -22.22 21.07 17.59
C ARG A 482 -21.26 21.63 16.54
N MET A 483 -20.27 20.85 16.13
CA MET A 483 -19.27 21.28 15.14
C MET A 483 -19.85 21.60 13.77
N SER A 484 -21.06 21.14 13.44
CA SER A 484 -21.73 21.52 12.18
C SER A 484 -21.80 23.05 12.03
N GLY A 485 -22.16 23.77 13.10
CA GLY A 485 -22.20 25.23 13.09
C GLY A 485 -20.81 25.89 13.01
N GLU A 486 -19.77 25.26 13.55
CA GLU A 486 -18.39 25.76 13.44
C GLU A 486 -17.85 25.58 12.02
N ILE A 487 -18.19 24.46 11.37
CA ILE A 487 -17.86 24.16 9.97
C ILE A 487 -18.59 25.12 9.03
N ASP A 488 -19.85 25.43 9.29
CA ASP A 488 -20.61 26.43 8.52
C ASP A 488 -20.01 27.84 8.65
N GLY A 489 -19.31 28.12 9.75
CA GLY A 489 -18.62 29.39 9.99
C GLY A 489 -17.23 29.51 9.37
N MET A 490 -16.66 28.46 8.76
CA MET A 490 -15.31 28.50 8.18
C MET A 490 -15.17 29.56 7.08
N GLY A 491 -13.97 30.12 6.97
CA GLY A 491 -13.62 31.05 5.90
C GLY A 491 -12.65 30.48 4.87
N ALA A 492 -12.81 30.92 3.63
CA ALA A 492 -11.84 30.68 2.56
C ALA A 492 -11.67 31.92 1.65
N ARG A 493 -10.49 32.04 1.06
CA ARG A 493 -10.07 33.11 0.14
C ARG A 493 -9.56 32.58 -1.19
N THR A 494 -9.29 31.28 -1.30
CA THR A 494 -8.74 30.66 -2.51
C THR A 494 -9.47 29.36 -2.85
N PRO A 495 -9.44 28.90 -4.13
CA PRO A 495 -9.97 27.58 -4.50
C PRO A 495 -9.33 26.42 -3.73
N HIS A 496 -8.05 26.55 -3.36
CA HIS A 496 -7.38 25.57 -2.52
C HIS A 496 -8.01 25.50 -1.12
N GLU A 497 -8.28 26.66 -0.50
CA GLU A 497 -8.95 26.71 0.81
C GLU A 497 -10.38 26.16 0.74
N LEU A 498 -11.12 26.37 -0.35
CA LEU A 498 -12.44 25.73 -0.54
C LEU A 498 -12.34 24.21 -0.54
N MET A 499 -11.32 23.65 -1.21
CA MET A 499 -11.06 22.21 -1.19
C MET A 499 -10.82 21.73 0.23
N ARG A 500 -9.99 22.45 0.99
CA ARG A 500 -9.71 22.10 2.39
C ARG A 500 -10.96 22.19 3.28
N CYS A 501 -11.79 23.23 3.12
CA CYS A 501 -13.05 23.35 3.86
C CYS A 501 -14.06 22.23 3.52
N ALA A 502 -14.14 21.81 2.25
CA ALA A 502 -14.96 20.67 1.86
C ALA A 502 -14.46 19.38 2.51
N GLU A 503 -13.13 19.16 2.55
CA GLU A 503 -12.52 18.00 3.21
C GLU A 503 -12.89 17.90 4.71
N VAL A 504 -12.92 19.02 5.44
CA VAL A 504 -13.35 19.02 6.86
C VAL A 504 -14.79 18.55 7.02
N THR A 505 -15.67 18.86 6.06
CA THR A 505 -17.07 18.40 6.08
C THR A 505 -17.12 16.88 5.96
N PHE A 506 -16.33 16.29 5.07
CA PHE A 506 -16.26 14.84 4.89
C PHE A 506 -15.66 14.12 6.10
N ILE A 507 -14.59 14.67 6.69
CA ILE A 507 -13.99 14.13 7.91
C ILE A 507 -15.03 14.11 9.05
N ARG A 508 -15.85 15.16 9.16
CA ARG A 508 -16.88 15.25 10.20
C ARG A 508 -17.99 14.22 9.99
N ASP A 509 -18.43 14.00 8.76
CA ASP A 509 -19.40 12.94 8.45
C ASP A 509 -18.83 11.57 8.82
N CYS A 510 -17.61 11.26 8.40
CA CYS A 510 -16.93 10.01 8.77
C CYS A 510 -16.77 9.84 10.29
N ALA A 511 -16.43 10.91 11.01
CA ALA A 511 -16.29 10.88 12.46
C ALA A 511 -17.61 10.58 13.18
N GLU A 512 -18.72 11.18 12.75
CA GLU A 512 -20.04 10.86 13.31
C GLU A 512 -20.47 9.42 12.97
N MET A 513 -20.27 8.98 11.72
CA MET A 513 -20.55 7.60 11.31
C MET A 513 -19.77 6.60 12.18
N ALA A 514 -18.47 6.83 12.37
CA ALA A 514 -17.59 6.02 13.22
C ALA A 514 -18.04 5.96 14.68
N ALA A 515 -18.41 7.10 15.26
CA ALA A 515 -18.87 7.18 16.64
C ALA A 515 -20.21 6.46 16.85
N ARG A 516 -21.19 6.70 15.98
CA ARG A 516 -22.52 6.08 16.08
C ARG A 516 -22.49 4.58 15.79
N ALA A 517 -21.74 4.14 14.78
CA ALA A 517 -21.54 2.71 14.51
C ALA A 517 -20.90 2.03 15.71
N SER A 518 -19.88 2.67 16.31
CA SER A 518 -19.22 2.10 17.48
C SER A 518 -20.12 2.08 18.73
N LEU A 519 -21.07 3.01 18.83
CA LEU A 519 -22.03 3.06 19.93
C LEU A 519 -23.10 1.97 19.76
N ALA A 520 -23.53 1.71 18.53
CA ALA A 520 -24.51 0.68 18.18
C ALA A 520 -24.02 -0.72 18.53
N ARG A 521 -22.76 -1.04 18.20
CA ARG A 521 -22.15 -2.34 18.49
C ARG A 521 -21.77 -2.42 19.97
N THR A 522 -22.46 -3.28 20.71
CA THR A 522 -22.27 -3.45 22.17
C THR A 522 -21.54 -4.75 22.49
N GLU A 523 -20.39 -4.95 21.86
CA GLU A 523 -19.44 -6.05 22.10
C GLU A 523 -17.99 -5.52 21.91
N SER A 524 -17.00 -6.36 22.17
CA SER A 524 -15.62 -6.15 21.68
C SER A 524 -15.25 -7.24 20.69
N ARG A 525 -14.77 -6.83 19.51
CA ARG A 525 -14.36 -7.74 18.41
C ARG A 525 -13.20 -7.11 17.65
N TRP A 526 -12.40 -7.94 16.96
CA TRP A 526 -11.24 -7.52 16.18
C TRP A 526 -10.16 -6.83 17.01
N GLY A 527 -9.92 -7.29 18.23
CA GLY A 527 -8.93 -6.70 19.16
C GLY A 527 -9.08 -5.17 19.26
N LEU A 528 -7.98 -4.44 19.05
CA LEU A 528 -7.97 -2.98 19.19
C LEU A 528 -8.84 -2.26 18.14
N TYR A 529 -9.18 -2.87 17.00
CA TYR A 529 -10.00 -2.21 15.98
C TYR A 529 -11.41 -1.86 16.48
N HIS A 530 -11.95 -2.67 17.39
CA HIS A 530 -13.20 -2.40 18.09
C HIS A 530 -13.18 -2.93 19.53
N GLU A 531 -12.34 -2.33 20.37
CA GLU A 531 -12.29 -2.63 21.80
C GLU A 531 -13.24 -1.71 22.60
N ARG A 532 -14.17 -2.30 23.34
CA ARG A 532 -15.11 -1.62 24.24
C ARG A 532 -14.92 -2.05 25.69
N LEU A 533 -14.48 -1.13 26.55
CA LEU A 533 -14.25 -1.47 27.97
C LEU A 533 -15.53 -1.74 28.75
N ASP A 534 -16.65 -1.15 28.32
CA ASP A 534 -17.97 -1.38 28.91
C ASP A 534 -18.68 -2.64 28.38
N HIS A 535 -18.14 -3.24 27.30
CA HIS A 535 -18.58 -4.51 26.74
C HIS A 535 -17.36 -5.33 26.30
N PRO A 536 -16.53 -5.84 27.23
CA PRO A 536 -15.20 -6.38 26.92
C PRO A 536 -15.22 -7.75 26.21
N GLY A 537 -16.35 -8.44 26.20
CA GLY A 537 -16.49 -9.77 25.58
C GLY A 537 -16.95 -9.71 24.14
N ARG A 538 -16.51 -10.70 23.36
CA ARG A 538 -17.07 -11.03 22.04
C ARG A 538 -18.44 -11.71 22.21
N ASP A 539 -19.45 -11.29 21.45
CA ASP A 539 -20.81 -11.84 21.51
C ASP A 539 -21.24 -12.39 20.15
N ASP A 540 -20.90 -13.66 19.87
CA ASP A 540 -21.27 -14.29 18.61
C ASP A 540 -22.79 -14.54 18.49
N ALA A 541 -23.52 -14.64 19.59
CA ALA A 541 -24.96 -14.87 19.58
C ALA A 541 -25.74 -13.60 19.15
N GLY A 542 -25.31 -12.42 19.63
CA GLY A 542 -25.94 -11.14 19.33
C GLY A 542 -25.33 -10.39 18.15
N TRP A 543 -24.05 -10.60 17.86
CA TRP A 543 -23.24 -9.69 17.01
C TRP A 543 -22.34 -10.36 15.97
N LEU A 544 -22.51 -11.66 15.68
CA LEU A 544 -21.99 -12.28 14.46
C LEU A 544 -22.80 -11.81 13.21
N HIS A 545 -22.77 -10.49 13.01
CA HIS A 545 -23.56 -9.72 12.05
C HIS A 545 -22.70 -8.63 11.45
N HIS A 546 -22.98 -8.29 10.20
CA HIS A 546 -22.60 -6.99 9.64
C HIS A 546 -23.46 -5.89 10.26
N LEU A 547 -22.87 -4.73 10.52
CA LEU A 547 -23.60 -3.54 10.94
C LEU A 547 -23.67 -2.58 9.76
N ASP A 548 -24.81 -2.57 9.08
CA ASP A 548 -25.05 -1.70 7.94
C ASP A 548 -25.58 -0.33 8.42
N LEU A 549 -24.98 0.75 7.95
CA LEU A 549 -25.32 2.15 8.19
C LEU A 549 -25.84 2.78 6.89
N ARG A 550 -26.96 3.49 6.97
CA ARG A 550 -27.52 4.27 5.85
C ARG A 550 -28.08 5.61 6.28
N LYS A 551 -28.23 6.53 5.33
CA LYS A 551 -29.01 7.76 5.51
C LYS A 551 -30.50 7.47 5.29
N SER A 552 -31.34 7.79 6.26
CA SER A 552 -32.79 7.66 6.14
C SER A 552 -33.39 8.80 5.29
N ALA A 553 -34.67 8.68 4.96
CA ALA A 553 -35.41 9.75 4.27
C ALA A 553 -35.51 11.05 5.10
N SER A 554 -35.46 10.96 6.44
CA SER A 554 -35.39 12.14 7.32
C SER A 554 -33.99 12.75 7.41
N GLY A 555 -32.98 12.08 6.84
CA GLY A 555 -31.58 12.46 6.88
C GLY A 555 -30.80 11.92 8.08
N ALA A 556 -31.44 11.12 8.94
CA ALA A 556 -30.82 10.50 10.10
C ALA A 556 -29.94 9.29 9.73
N MET A 557 -28.99 8.95 10.60
CA MET A 557 -28.16 7.75 10.49
C MET A 557 -28.90 6.55 11.10
N GLU A 558 -29.29 5.59 10.26
CA GLU A 558 -29.97 4.37 10.68
C GLU A 558 -29.07 3.15 10.56
N PHE A 559 -29.23 2.21 11.48
CA PHE A 559 -28.46 0.97 11.54
C PHE A 559 -29.33 -0.26 11.35
N THR A 560 -28.77 -1.26 10.69
CA THR A 560 -29.35 -2.60 10.52
C THR A 560 -28.29 -3.65 10.81
N ALA A 561 -28.57 -4.55 11.75
CA ALA A 561 -27.74 -5.72 11.99
C ALA A 561 -28.16 -6.82 11.00
N ARG A 562 -27.29 -7.10 10.02
CA ARG A 562 -27.51 -8.10 8.98
C ARG A 562 -26.68 -9.35 9.30
N PRO A 563 -27.28 -10.54 9.39
CA PRO A 563 -26.54 -11.77 9.64
C PRO A 563 -25.42 -11.98 8.62
N VAL A 564 -24.33 -12.60 9.07
CA VAL A 564 -23.28 -13.06 8.16
C VAL A 564 -23.87 -14.19 7.30
N GLU A 565 -23.67 -14.11 6.00
CA GLU A 565 -24.13 -15.15 5.07
C GLU A 565 -23.43 -16.49 5.36
N PRO A 566 -24.08 -17.64 5.07
CA PRO A 566 -23.42 -18.93 5.18
C PRO A 566 -22.11 -18.96 4.40
N TYR A 567 -21.04 -19.41 5.06
CA TYR A 567 -19.73 -19.46 4.45
C TYR A 567 -19.69 -20.42 3.26
N VAL A 568 -19.10 -19.95 2.16
CA VAL A 568 -18.79 -20.79 0.98
C VAL A 568 -17.57 -21.68 1.22
N VAL A 569 -16.65 -21.23 2.08
CA VAL A 569 -15.50 -22.00 2.58
C VAL A 569 -15.68 -22.22 4.09
N PRO A 570 -15.83 -23.47 4.56
CA PRO A 570 -16.04 -23.75 5.97
C PRO A 570 -14.88 -23.28 6.86
N VAL A 571 -15.21 -22.62 7.97
CA VAL A 571 -14.27 -22.19 9.01
C VAL A 571 -14.80 -22.68 10.35
N PRO A 572 -14.37 -23.86 10.86
CA PRO A 572 -14.99 -24.56 11.99
C PRO A 572 -15.14 -23.75 13.28
N GLU A 573 -14.32 -22.72 13.45
CA GLU A 573 -14.30 -21.81 14.59
C GLU A 573 -15.53 -20.89 14.64
N PHE A 574 -16.23 -20.73 13.52
CA PHE A 574 -17.39 -19.84 13.39
C PHE A 574 -18.55 -20.54 12.69
N ALA A 575 -19.76 -20.35 13.22
CA ALA A 575 -20.98 -20.93 12.67
C ALA A 575 -22.02 -19.81 12.43
N PRO A 576 -21.93 -19.07 11.31
CA PRO A 576 -22.94 -18.08 10.96
C PRO A 576 -24.31 -18.76 10.82
N ALA A 577 -25.29 -18.27 11.56
CA ALA A 577 -26.65 -18.76 11.49
C ALA A 577 -27.47 -17.86 10.57
N PRO A 578 -28.23 -18.42 9.60
CA PRO A 578 -29.14 -17.62 8.80
C PRO A 578 -30.24 -17.05 9.72
N GLY A 579 -30.64 -15.81 9.46
CA GLY A 579 -31.66 -15.11 10.23
C GLY A 579 -32.20 -13.89 9.49
N PRO A 580 -33.28 -13.27 9.98
CA PRO A 580 -33.75 -12.01 9.43
C PRO A 580 -32.79 -10.86 9.80
N GLU A 581 -32.72 -9.85 8.94
CA GLU A 581 -32.10 -8.58 9.30
C GLU A 581 -32.84 -7.92 10.48
N ARG A 582 -32.09 -7.38 11.44
CA ARG A 582 -32.64 -6.66 12.60
C ARG A 582 -32.42 -5.16 12.41
N TRP A 583 -33.50 -4.43 12.12
CA TRP A 583 -33.48 -2.98 12.09
C TRP A 583 -33.27 -2.43 13.51
N LEU A 584 -32.19 -1.67 13.70
CA LEU A 584 -31.85 -1.00 14.96
C LEU A 584 -32.31 0.46 14.95
N GLY A 585 -32.45 1.06 13.77
CA GLY A 585 -32.84 2.45 13.61
C GLY A 585 -31.76 3.42 14.07
N GLU A 586 -32.17 4.54 14.66
CA GLU A 586 -31.25 5.51 15.24
C GLU A 586 -30.74 5.05 16.61
N VAL A 587 -29.46 5.31 16.88
CA VAL A 587 -28.82 4.93 18.14
C VAL A 587 -28.96 6.04 19.16
N ALA A 588 -29.55 5.72 20.32
CA ALA A 588 -29.69 6.64 21.43
C ALA A 588 -28.35 6.89 22.15
N LEU A 589 -28.12 8.13 22.56
CA LEU A 589 -26.93 8.52 23.32
C LEU A 589 -27.06 8.12 24.79
N VAL A 590 -25.94 7.74 25.39
CA VAL A 590 -25.83 7.52 26.84
C VAL A 590 -25.79 8.90 27.53
N PRO A 591 -26.62 9.16 28.54
CA PRO A 591 -26.58 10.42 29.28
C PRO A 591 -25.25 10.61 30.03
N VAL A 592 -24.47 11.63 29.65
CA VAL A 592 -23.09 11.85 30.13
C VAL A 592 -22.85 13.22 30.79
N ALA A 593 -23.82 14.13 30.75
CA ALA A 593 -23.67 15.53 31.15
C ALA A 593 -23.35 15.77 32.65
N THR A 594 -23.40 14.75 33.50
CA THR A 594 -23.17 14.87 34.95
C THR A 594 -22.62 13.56 35.53
N ALA A 595 -21.48 13.62 36.23
CA ALA A 595 -20.84 12.47 36.85
C ALA A 595 -21.61 11.99 38.11
N GLY A 596 -21.72 10.66 38.33
CA GLY A 596 -22.26 10.05 39.55
C GLY A 596 -22.95 8.68 39.32
N PRO A 597 -23.10 7.84 40.36
CA PRO A 597 -23.86 6.58 40.27
C PRO A 597 -25.37 6.91 40.19
N ARG A 598 -26.12 6.31 39.26
CA ARG A 598 -27.56 6.61 39.11
C ARG A 598 -28.41 5.38 38.84
N ASP A 599 -29.37 5.15 39.73
CA ASP A 599 -30.52 4.25 39.57
C ASP A 599 -31.85 5.00 39.31
N ALA A 600 -31.85 6.34 39.16
CA ALA A 600 -33.05 7.12 38.81
C ALA A 600 -32.74 8.50 38.15
N ALA A 601 -33.71 8.99 37.38
CA ALA A 601 -33.57 10.01 36.33
C ALA A 601 -33.32 11.47 36.81
N PRO A 602 -32.60 12.29 36.02
CA PRO A 602 -32.44 13.72 36.28
C PRO A 602 -33.72 14.52 35.96
N ALA A 603 -34.10 15.43 36.87
CA ALA A 603 -35.18 16.40 36.69
C ALA A 603 -34.63 17.79 36.28
N ALA A 604 -35.33 18.45 35.36
CA ALA A 604 -34.91 19.73 34.76
C ALA A 604 -35.26 20.96 35.62
N ARG A 605 -34.46 22.04 35.47
CA ARG A 605 -34.87 23.43 35.77
C ARG A 605 -34.48 24.38 34.61
N PRO A 606 -35.21 25.50 34.43
CA PRO A 606 -35.18 26.30 33.20
C PRO A 606 -34.08 27.38 33.19
N ALA A 607 -33.72 27.79 31.97
CA ALA A 607 -32.62 28.66 31.60
C ALA A 607 -32.85 30.17 31.83
N THR A 608 -31.74 30.93 31.93
CA THR A 608 -31.68 32.41 31.95
C THR A 608 -30.75 32.89 30.82
N PRO A 609 -30.98 34.06 30.18
CA PRO A 609 -30.33 34.46 28.91
C PRO A 609 -28.90 35.05 29.07
N PRO A 610 -28.14 35.18 27.96
CA PRO A 610 -26.70 35.48 27.98
C PRO A 610 -26.37 36.98 28.09
N ALA A 611 -25.19 37.28 28.65
CA ALA A 611 -24.57 38.61 28.69
C ALA A 611 -23.42 38.75 27.68
N ALA A 612 -23.18 39.99 27.25
CA ALA A 612 -22.28 40.45 26.18
C ALA A 612 -20.77 40.47 26.60
N PRO A 613 -19.84 40.72 25.65
CA PRO A 613 -18.43 40.28 25.73
C PRO A 613 -17.50 41.25 26.46
N SER A 614 -16.36 40.73 26.94
CA SER A 614 -15.26 41.48 27.54
C SER A 614 -13.97 41.38 26.72
N ALA A 615 -13.15 42.41 26.86
CA ALA A 615 -12.14 42.91 25.93
C ALA A 615 -10.80 42.16 25.87
N ALA A 616 -10.07 42.53 24.81
CA ALA A 616 -8.75 42.12 24.36
C ALA A 616 -7.61 42.08 25.40
N ARG A 617 -6.63 41.23 25.11
CA ARG A 617 -5.23 41.40 25.53
C ARG A 617 -4.29 41.08 24.37
N ASP A 618 -3.39 42.02 24.13
CA ASP A 618 -2.29 41.98 23.15
C ASP A 618 -1.31 40.83 23.42
N VAL A 619 -0.87 40.16 22.35
CA VAL A 619 0.42 39.46 22.29
C VAL A 619 1.04 39.67 20.90
N ALA A 620 2.31 40.08 20.92
CA ALA A 620 3.11 40.56 19.80
C ALA A 620 3.44 39.49 18.74
N ALA A 621 3.71 40.00 17.53
CA ALA A 621 4.11 39.26 16.34
C ALA A 621 5.49 38.59 16.45
N PRO A 622 5.71 37.43 15.81
CA PRO A 622 7.05 36.98 15.45
C PRO A 622 7.45 37.47 14.05
N ALA A 623 8.76 37.69 13.94
CA ALA A 623 9.45 38.27 12.82
C ALA A 623 9.51 37.38 11.58
N THR A 624 9.66 38.06 10.44
CA THR A 624 9.85 37.56 9.08
C THR A 624 11.02 36.58 8.98
N VAL A 625 10.76 35.45 8.33
CA VAL A 625 11.79 34.53 7.84
C VAL A 625 12.13 34.96 6.41
N GLU A 626 13.41 35.23 6.15
CA GLU A 626 13.92 35.60 4.84
C GLU A 626 13.72 34.47 3.83
N ALA A 627 13.24 34.84 2.64
CA ALA A 627 13.03 33.94 1.52
C ALA A 627 14.38 33.43 0.98
N LEU A 628 14.51 32.10 0.90
CA LEU A 628 15.55 31.45 0.11
C LEU A 628 15.33 31.80 -1.37
N ASP A 629 16.38 32.31 -2.01
CA ASP A 629 16.45 32.63 -3.42
C ASP A 629 16.34 31.34 -4.25
N VAL A 630 15.15 31.07 -4.78
CA VAL A 630 14.90 29.94 -5.69
C VAL A 630 15.09 30.47 -7.11
N SER A 631 16.17 30.04 -7.75
CA SER A 631 16.44 30.33 -9.16
C SER A 631 15.19 30.01 -10.00
N ALA A 632 14.75 30.97 -10.82
CA ALA A 632 13.54 30.84 -11.62
C ALA A 632 13.61 29.61 -12.56
N PRO A 633 12.54 28.78 -12.66
CA PRO A 633 12.55 27.61 -13.53
C PRO A 633 12.68 28.01 -15.00
N SER A 634 13.51 27.26 -15.75
CA SER A 634 13.68 27.45 -17.19
C SER A 634 12.32 27.40 -17.91
N PRO A 635 11.96 28.39 -18.76
CA PRO A 635 10.74 28.37 -19.56
C PRO A 635 10.64 27.16 -20.51
N ALA A 636 11.76 26.48 -20.81
CA ALA A 636 11.76 25.23 -21.55
C ALA A 636 11.22 24.06 -20.71
N LEU A 637 11.52 24.01 -19.40
CA LEU A 637 11.00 22.98 -18.49
C LEU A 637 9.47 23.04 -18.36
N LEU A 638 8.91 24.24 -18.19
CA LEU A 638 7.45 24.40 -18.09
C LEU A 638 6.74 23.99 -19.39
N ARG A 639 7.32 24.31 -20.54
CA ARG A 639 6.78 23.89 -21.85
C ARG A 639 6.89 22.38 -22.04
N LEU A 640 8.00 21.77 -21.65
CA LEU A 640 8.20 20.33 -21.72
C LEU A 640 7.23 19.57 -20.80
N LEU A 641 7.01 20.05 -19.57
CA LEU A 641 6.05 19.43 -18.65
C LEU A 641 4.62 19.50 -19.19
N SER A 642 4.22 20.65 -19.77
CA SER A 642 2.93 20.77 -20.45
C SER A 642 2.84 19.85 -21.67
N LEU A 643 3.89 19.77 -22.49
CA LEU A 643 3.93 18.92 -23.66
C LEU A 643 3.83 17.44 -23.28
N ALA A 644 4.50 17.00 -22.21
CA ALA A 644 4.45 15.63 -21.73
C ALA A 644 3.02 15.17 -21.36
N GLU A 645 2.16 16.09 -20.90
CA GLU A 645 0.74 15.78 -20.63
C GLU A 645 -0.04 15.40 -21.90
N GLU A 646 0.41 15.88 -23.07
CA GLU A 646 -0.21 15.61 -24.37
C GLU A 646 0.23 14.27 -24.99
N SER A 647 1.17 13.55 -24.35
CA SER A 647 1.77 12.31 -24.87
C SER A 647 2.39 12.51 -26.27
N PRO A 648 3.43 13.35 -26.38
CA PRO A 648 4.04 13.73 -27.64
C PRO A 648 4.76 12.56 -28.31
N ASP A 649 4.98 12.66 -29.62
CA ASP A 649 5.87 11.76 -30.32
C ASP A 649 7.35 12.10 -30.05
N LEU A 650 8.25 11.23 -30.50
CA LEU A 650 9.68 11.39 -30.29
C LEU A 650 10.24 12.64 -31.00
N ASP A 651 9.66 13.04 -32.12
CA ASP A 651 10.11 14.20 -32.89
C ASP A 651 9.80 15.51 -32.16
N ALA A 652 8.66 15.60 -31.48
CA ALA A 652 8.30 16.72 -30.62
C ALA A 652 9.19 16.80 -29.36
N LEU A 653 9.74 15.68 -28.87
CA LEU A 653 10.68 15.64 -27.75
C LEU A 653 12.14 15.92 -28.15
N ARG A 654 12.51 15.71 -29.41
CA ARG A 654 13.90 15.85 -29.89
C ARG A 654 14.56 17.18 -29.53
N PRO A 655 13.90 18.36 -29.69
CA PRO A 655 14.52 19.64 -29.35
C PRO A 655 14.92 19.75 -27.87
N TYR A 656 14.19 19.08 -26.98
CA TYR A 656 14.47 19.07 -25.54
C TYR A 656 15.51 18.02 -25.15
N LEU A 657 15.59 16.91 -25.89
CA LEU A 657 16.64 15.89 -25.73
C LEU A 657 18.02 16.44 -26.12
N ASP A 658 18.08 17.42 -27.02
CA ASP A 658 19.32 18.04 -27.50
C ASP A 658 19.54 19.46 -26.93
N ASP A 659 18.77 19.84 -25.91
CA ASP A 659 18.87 21.17 -25.27
C ASP A 659 20.25 21.38 -24.63
N ALA A 660 20.74 22.63 -24.64
CA ALA A 660 22.00 22.99 -24.01
C ALA A 660 21.96 22.78 -22.49
N ASP A 661 20.80 22.99 -21.86
CA ASP A 661 20.60 22.80 -20.42
C ASP A 661 20.43 21.31 -20.08
N PRO A 662 21.36 20.71 -19.31
CA PRO A 662 21.25 19.31 -18.93
C PRO A 662 20.03 19.00 -18.04
N ALA A 663 19.46 19.98 -17.34
CA ALA A 663 18.22 19.80 -16.59
C ALA A 663 17.02 19.61 -17.54
N VAL A 664 16.98 20.35 -18.66
CA VAL A 664 15.97 20.17 -19.71
C VAL A 664 16.13 18.81 -20.38
N ARG A 665 17.37 18.40 -20.71
CA ARG A 665 17.63 17.06 -21.28
C ARG A 665 17.21 15.94 -20.33
N ALA A 666 17.53 16.04 -19.03
CA ALA A 666 17.11 15.06 -18.04
C ALA A 666 15.59 14.99 -17.88
N ALA A 667 14.92 16.15 -17.89
CA ALA A 667 13.45 16.20 -17.91
C ALA A 667 12.87 15.60 -19.20
N ALA A 668 13.54 15.77 -20.35
CA ALA A 668 13.10 15.20 -21.62
C ALA A 668 13.26 13.68 -21.64
N VAL A 669 14.33 13.16 -21.04
CA VAL A 669 14.51 11.72 -20.78
C VAL A 669 13.41 11.18 -19.87
N ALA A 670 13.03 11.91 -18.82
CA ALA A 670 11.90 11.53 -17.96
C ALA A 670 10.59 11.51 -18.75
N ALA A 671 10.31 12.54 -19.55
CA ALA A 671 9.13 12.59 -20.43
C ALA A 671 9.13 11.44 -21.45
N LEU A 672 10.29 11.08 -22.02
CA LEU A 672 10.43 9.95 -22.92
C LEU A 672 10.17 8.61 -22.21
N GLY A 673 10.68 8.47 -20.98
CA GLY A 673 10.39 7.35 -20.09
C GLY A 673 8.90 7.21 -19.78
N GLU A 674 8.20 8.32 -19.63
CA GLU A 674 6.78 8.36 -19.30
C GLU A 674 5.84 8.16 -20.48
N THR A 675 6.22 8.56 -21.69
CA THR A 675 5.33 8.57 -22.85
C THR A 675 5.62 7.41 -23.81
N VAL A 676 6.84 6.90 -23.77
CA VAL A 676 7.34 5.73 -24.53
C VAL A 676 6.87 5.74 -26.01
N PRO A 677 7.10 6.84 -26.76
CA PRO A 677 6.79 6.87 -28.18
C PRO A 677 7.63 5.83 -28.96
N ALA A 678 7.23 5.53 -30.19
CA ALA A 678 8.00 4.64 -31.05
C ALA A 678 9.46 5.14 -31.18
N GLY A 679 10.43 4.24 -30.99
CA GLY A 679 11.86 4.57 -30.99
C GLY A 679 12.42 5.10 -29.66
N ALA A 680 11.63 5.10 -28.58
CA ALA A 680 12.09 5.54 -27.25
C ALA A 680 13.30 4.74 -26.74
N GLY A 681 13.33 3.42 -26.94
CA GLY A 681 14.45 2.56 -26.50
C GLY A 681 15.80 3.02 -27.05
N PRO A 682 16.01 3.04 -28.38
CA PRO A 682 17.23 3.56 -28.98
C PRO A 682 17.57 4.99 -28.54
N ALA A 683 16.58 5.89 -28.45
CA ALA A 683 16.81 7.27 -28.02
C ALA A 683 17.28 7.37 -26.56
N LEU A 684 16.78 6.52 -25.65
CA LEU A 684 17.26 6.44 -24.28
C LEU A 684 18.67 5.86 -24.21
N ALA A 685 18.98 4.83 -25.00
CA ALA A 685 20.32 4.25 -25.05
C ALA A 685 21.38 5.25 -25.54
N GLU A 686 21.03 6.15 -26.47
CA GLU A 686 21.91 7.26 -26.86
C GLU A 686 22.25 8.18 -25.69
N ARG A 687 21.29 8.45 -24.79
CA ARG A 687 21.48 9.33 -23.63
C ARG A 687 22.32 8.71 -22.51
N LEU A 688 22.59 7.40 -22.53
CA LEU A 688 23.58 6.78 -21.63
C LEU A 688 25.01 7.31 -21.86
N ARG A 689 25.27 7.95 -23.00
CA ARG A 689 26.57 8.55 -23.34
C ARG A 689 26.56 10.08 -23.25
N ASP A 690 25.54 10.68 -22.66
CA ASP A 690 25.47 12.13 -22.47
C ASP A 690 26.65 12.63 -21.60
N ALA A 691 27.17 13.81 -21.91
CA ALA A 691 28.25 14.43 -21.15
C ALA A 691 27.85 14.71 -19.70
N ALA A 692 26.57 15.02 -19.44
CA ALA A 692 26.06 15.35 -18.12
C ALA A 692 25.68 14.07 -17.32
N PRO A 693 26.24 13.87 -16.11
CA PRO A 693 25.92 12.71 -15.28
C PRO A 693 24.43 12.56 -14.95
N GLN A 694 23.72 13.67 -14.70
CA GLN A 694 22.29 13.61 -14.39
C GLN A 694 21.45 13.08 -15.56
N VAL A 695 21.87 13.32 -16.81
CA VAL A 695 21.15 12.82 -17.99
C VAL A 695 21.41 11.32 -18.17
N ARG A 696 22.65 10.87 -17.98
CA ARG A 696 22.98 9.44 -18.00
C ARG A 696 22.24 8.66 -16.92
N ALA A 697 22.19 9.20 -15.70
CA ALA A 697 21.45 8.60 -14.60
C ALA A 697 19.95 8.51 -14.89
N ALA A 698 19.35 9.58 -15.45
CA ALA A 698 17.95 9.57 -15.88
C ALA A 698 17.70 8.53 -16.98
N ALA A 699 18.61 8.39 -17.94
CA ALA A 699 18.48 7.44 -19.05
C ALA A 699 18.63 5.99 -18.59
N ALA A 700 19.60 5.71 -17.71
CA ALA A 700 19.79 4.40 -17.08
C ALA A 700 18.56 4.00 -16.26
N ALA A 701 18.02 4.92 -15.47
CA ALA A 701 16.80 4.68 -14.71
C ALA A 701 15.60 4.41 -15.63
N ALA A 702 15.41 5.21 -16.68
CA ALA A 702 14.32 5.03 -17.64
C ALA A 702 14.41 3.70 -18.40
N LEU A 703 15.60 3.28 -18.85
CA LEU A 703 15.78 2.01 -19.54
C LEU A 703 15.47 0.81 -18.65
N ARG A 704 15.91 0.85 -17.38
CA ARG A 704 15.55 -0.19 -16.41
C ARG A 704 14.04 -0.20 -16.18
N GLU A 705 13.43 0.95 -15.91
CA GLU A 705 11.98 1.09 -15.69
C GLU A 705 11.16 0.48 -16.85
N LEU A 706 11.64 0.64 -18.09
CA LEU A 706 10.89 0.29 -19.29
C LEU A 706 11.16 -1.11 -19.87
N VAL A 707 11.97 -1.94 -19.22
CA VAL A 707 12.44 -3.20 -19.81
C VAL A 707 11.32 -4.18 -20.20
N GLU A 708 10.20 -4.17 -19.48
CA GLU A 708 9.03 -5.03 -19.77
C GLU A 708 8.21 -4.55 -20.97
N VAL A 709 8.42 -3.30 -21.43
CA VAL A 709 7.62 -2.68 -22.51
C VAL A 709 8.44 -2.28 -23.73
N LEU A 710 9.76 -2.15 -23.60
CA LEU A 710 10.61 -1.79 -24.72
C LEU A 710 10.70 -2.96 -25.71
N PRO A 711 10.48 -2.72 -27.01
CA PRO A 711 10.74 -3.74 -28.01
C PRO A 711 12.24 -4.07 -28.04
N ALA A 712 12.57 -5.35 -28.22
CA ALA A 712 13.94 -5.85 -28.37
C ALA A 712 14.52 -5.46 -29.75
N GLU A 713 14.76 -4.17 -29.96
CA GLU A 713 15.28 -3.63 -31.22
C GLU A 713 16.81 -3.81 -31.32
N ALA A 714 17.30 -4.15 -32.52
CA ALA A 714 18.73 -4.26 -32.78
C ALA A 714 19.49 -2.95 -32.50
N ARG A 715 18.88 -1.79 -32.79
CA ARG A 715 19.45 -0.47 -32.49
C ARG A 715 19.60 -0.21 -31.00
N LEU A 716 18.61 -0.62 -30.20
CA LEU A 716 18.69 -0.56 -28.74
C LEU A 716 19.84 -1.44 -28.25
N GLY A 717 19.93 -2.69 -28.73
CA GLY A 717 21.01 -3.61 -28.38
C GLY A 717 22.41 -3.10 -28.74
N ALA A 718 22.56 -2.38 -29.87
CA ALA A 718 23.82 -1.74 -30.24
C ALA A 718 24.18 -0.59 -29.28
N GLY A 719 23.23 0.32 -29.01
CA GLY A 719 23.44 1.44 -28.09
C GLY A 719 23.77 1.01 -26.66
N LEU A 720 23.18 -0.08 -26.18
CA LEU A 720 23.50 -0.65 -24.87
C LEU A 720 24.91 -1.25 -24.82
N ARG A 721 25.37 -1.91 -25.89
CA ARG A 721 26.76 -2.42 -25.96
C ARG A 721 27.76 -1.27 -25.96
N GLU A 722 27.49 -0.20 -26.70
CA GLU A 722 28.31 1.01 -26.68
C GLU A 722 28.34 1.67 -25.29
N ALA A 723 27.28 1.53 -24.49
CA ALA A 723 27.23 2.05 -23.13
C ALA A 723 28.10 1.25 -22.14
N LEU A 724 28.56 0.03 -22.49
CA LEU A 724 29.49 -0.75 -21.66
C LEU A 724 30.89 -0.13 -21.61
N ASP A 725 31.24 0.75 -22.55
CA ASP A 725 32.52 1.47 -22.56
C ASP A 725 32.46 2.83 -21.82
N VAL A 726 31.29 3.19 -21.26
CA VAL A 726 31.12 4.45 -20.52
C VAL A 726 31.81 4.35 -19.16
N PRO A 727 32.60 5.37 -18.74
CA PRO A 727 33.34 5.34 -17.47
C PRO A 727 32.46 5.16 -16.22
N ASP A 728 31.18 5.50 -16.33
CA ASP A 728 30.20 5.48 -15.24
C ASP A 728 29.72 4.03 -14.95
N PRO A 729 30.05 3.43 -13.79
CA PRO A 729 29.70 2.04 -13.48
C PRO A 729 28.19 1.82 -13.39
N ALA A 730 27.42 2.82 -12.95
CA ALA A 730 25.97 2.71 -12.88
C ALA A 730 25.35 2.56 -14.28
N VAL A 731 25.93 3.24 -15.28
CA VAL A 731 25.54 3.10 -16.70
C VAL A 731 25.88 1.71 -17.22
N ARG A 732 27.11 1.20 -16.96
CA ARG A 732 27.51 -0.14 -17.42
C ARG A 732 26.65 -1.24 -16.80
N ALA A 733 26.39 -1.17 -15.50
CA ALA A 733 25.49 -2.09 -14.83
C ALA A 733 24.06 -2.01 -15.40
N ALA A 734 23.55 -0.80 -15.70
CA ALA A 734 22.24 -0.64 -16.30
C ALA A 734 22.17 -1.23 -17.71
N ALA A 735 23.21 -1.03 -18.51
CA ALA A 735 23.29 -1.58 -19.86
C ALA A 735 23.30 -3.12 -19.85
N LEU A 736 24.09 -3.74 -18.95
CA LEU A 736 24.11 -5.21 -18.78
C LEU A 736 22.74 -5.75 -18.39
N ASP A 737 22.08 -5.11 -17.42
CA ASP A 737 20.79 -5.55 -16.92
C ASP A 737 19.69 -5.44 -17.99
N VAL A 738 19.69 -4.37 -18.78
CA VAL A 738 18.73 -4.18 -19.88
C VAL A 738 19.03 -5.13 -21.05
N LEU A 739 20.30 -5.37 -21.39
CA LEU A 739 20.69 -6.38 -22.38
C LEU A 739 20.21 -7.78 -21.97
N ARG A 740 20.38 -8.13 -20.70
CA ARG A 740 19.92 -9.39 -20.09
C ARG A 740 18.41 -9.54 -20.20
N ALA A 741 17.68 -8.57 -19.66
CA ALA A 741 16.23 -8.65 -19.56
C ALA A 741 15.54 -8.65 -20.95
N LEU A 742 16.05 -7.90 -21.92
CA LEU A 742 15.54 -7.90 -23.30
C LEU A 742 16.08 -9.06 -24.17
N ARG A 743 16.92 -9.94 -23.61
CA ARG A 743 17.61 -11.02 -24.34
C ARG A 743 18.38 -10.52 -25.56
N LEU A 744 19.00 -9.34 -25.43
CA LEU A 744 19.80 -8.67 -26.46
C LEU A 744 21.31 -8.89 -26.29
N GLY A 745 21.76 -9.53 -25.21
CA GLY A 745 23.16 -9.91 -24.98
C GLY A 745 23.39 -11.43 -25.06
N ASP A 746 24.63 -11.84 -24.83
CA ASP A 746 25.09 -13.24 -24.89
C ASP A 746 26.20 -13.49 -23.84
N ALA A 747 26.56 -14.77 -23.66
CA ALA A 747 27.55 -15.18 -22.67
C ALA A 747 28.91 -14.46 -22.84
N GLY A 748 29.33 -14.17 -24.09
CA GLY A 748 30.59 -13.48 -24.36
C GLY A 748 30.58 -12.03 -23.86
N VAL A 749 29.49 -11.30 -24.15
CA VAL A 749 29.29 -9.93 -23.64
C VAL A 749 29.29 -9.89 -22.12
N TYR A 750 28.58 -10.83 -21.48
CA TYR A 750 28.46 -10.85 -20.02
C TYR A 750 29.76 -11.31 -19.34
N ALA A 751 30.47 -12.27 -19.91
CA ALA A 751 31.74 -12.74 -19.37
C ALA A 751 32.82 -11.66 -19.42
N ALA A 752 32.84 -10.82 -20.47
CA ALA A 752 33.77 -9.69 -20.55
C ALA A 752 33.58 -8.70 -19.38
N ALA A 753 32.35 -8.50 -18.91
CA ALA A 753 32.05 -7.62 -17.78
C ALA A 753 32.48 -8.18 -16.42
N LEU A 754 32.86 -9.46 -16.30
CA LEU A 754 33.50 -9.99 -15.09
C LEU A 754 34.90 -9.40 -14.84
N ALA A 755 35.51 -8.73 -15.83
CA ALA A 755 36.78 -8.04 -15.65
C ALA A 755 36.62 -6.56 -15.19
N ASP A 756 35.39 -6.10 -14.97
CA ASP A 756 35.14 -4.70 -14.57
C ASP A 756 35.76 -4.38 -13.21
N THR A 757 36.28 -3.15 -13.06
CA THR A 757 36.85 -2.68 -11.79
C THR A 757 35.79 -2.55 -10.69
N ASP A 758 34.55 -2.28 -11.07
CA ASP A 758 33.43 -2.05 -10.15
C ASP A 758 32.73 -3.36 -9.75
N ILE A 759 32.52 -3.55 -8.46
CA ILE A 759 31.94 -4.79 -7.89
C ILE A 759 30.49 -4.99 -8.35
N ASP A 760 29.69 -3.93 -8.42
CA ASP A 760 28.26 -4.02 -8.78
C ASP A 760 28.07 -4.38 -10.26
N VAL A 761 28.97 -3.90 -11.13
CA VAL A 761 29.00 -4.31 -12.54
C VAL A 761 29.30 -5.81 -12.64
N ARG A 762 30.27 -6.34 -11.89
CA ARG A 762 30.59 -7.77 -11.87
C ARG A 762 29.45 -8.62 -11.30
N ILE A 763 28.78 -8.18 -10.23
CA ILE A 763 27.58 -8.86 -9.71
C ILE A 763 26.47 -8.88 -10.76
N THR A 764 26.28 -7.78 -11.49
CA THR A 764 25.29 -7.72 -12.59
C THR A 764 25.66 -8.66 -13.74
N ALA A 765 26.95 -8.78 -14.06
CA ALA A 765 27.46 -9.73 -15.04
C ALA A 765 27.19 -11.19 -14.64
N VAL A 766 27.39 -11.55 -13.36
CA VAL A 766 27.03 -12.88 -12.82
C VAL A 766 25.54 -13.16 -13.05
N ARG A 767 24.65 -12.22 -12.71
CA ARG A 767 23.20 -12.38 -12.96
C ARG A 767 22.88 -12.54 -14.46
N ALA A 768 23.59 -11.82 -15.32
CA ALA A 768 23.41 -11.94 -16.76
C ALA A 768 23.88 -13.29 -17.32
N LEU A 769 25.00 -13.84 -16.81
CA LEU A 769 25.50 -15.17 -17.17
C LEU A 769 24.54 -16.29 -16.74
N VAL A 770 23.92 -16.17 -15.56
CA VAL A 770 22.87 -17.10 -15.11
C VAL A 770 21.72 -17.15 -16.11
N SER A 771 21.29 -15.99 -16.63
CA SER A 771 20.15 -15.92 -17.57
C SER A 771 20.37 -16.61 -18.93
N VAL A 772 21.62 -16.95 -19.25
CA VAL A 772 22.02 -17.65 -20.48
C VAL A 772 22.71 -18.99 -20.18
N ASP A 773 22.59 -19.50 -18.95
CA ASP A 773 23.15 -20.77 -18.48
C ASP A 773 24.67 -20.92 -18.72
N ALA A 774 25.41 -19.83 -18.61
CA ALA A 774 26.86 -19.79 -18.83
C ALA A 774 27.63 -20.31 -17.59
N VAL A 775 27.46 -21.60 -17.27
CA VAL A 775 28.01 -22.25 -16.06
C VAL A 775 29.54 -22.22 -16.04
N ALA A 776 30.19 -22.35 -17.21
CA ALA A 776 31.66 -22.36 -17.28
C ALA A 776 32.23 -20.98 -16.88
N GLU A 777 31.63 -19.91 -17.38
CA GLU A 777 31.97 -18.53 -17.09
C GLU A 777 31.67 -18.17 -15.63
N LEU A 778 30.54 -18.65 -15.08
CA LEU A 778 30.20 -18.52 -13.66
C LEU A 778 31.23 -19.22 -12.76
N ALA A 779 31.68 -20.42 -13.14
CA ALA A 779 32.69 -21.15 -12.39
C ALA A 779 34.05 -20.42 -12.37
N VAL A 780 34.39 -19.68 -13.44
CA VAL A 780 35.57 -18.81 -13.45
C VAL A 780 35.40 -17.65 -12.45
N ALA A 781 34.21 -17.05 -12.37
CA ALA A 781 33.90 -15.97 -11.43
C ALA A 781 33.93 -16.40 -9.95
N ALA A 782 33.93 -17.70 -9.65
CA ALA A 782 34.09 -18.21 -8.29
C ALA A 782 35.42 -17.83 -7.63
N ALA A 783 36.42 -17.40 -8.42
CA ALA A 783 37.71 -16.91 -7.95
C ALA A 783 37.79 -15.37 -7.83
N ASP A 784 36.68 -14.63 -7.96
CA ASP A 784 36.68 -13.17 -7.88
C ASP A 784 37.28 -12.67 -6.56
N PRO A 785 38.11 -11.61 -6.56
CA PRO A 785 38.69 -11.09 -5.32
C PRO A 785 37.63 -10.56 -4.33
N ALA A 786 36.49 -10.07 -4.80
CA ALA A 786 35.42 -9.54 -3.95
C ALA A 786 34.52 -10.67 -3.43
N ARG A 787 34.28 -10.69 -2.11
CA ARG A 787 33.42 -11.70 -1.46
C ARG A 787 31.99 -11.63 -1.98
N GLU A 788 31.50 -10.43 -2.30
CA GLU A 788 30.14 -10.14 -2.73
C GLU A 788 29.85 -10.81 -4.09
N VAL A 789 30.83 -10.77 -5.00
CA VAL A 789 30.76 -11.46 -6.30
C VAL A 789 30.75 -12.96 -6.08
N ARG A 790 31.62 -13.50 -5.21
CA ARG A 790 31.65 -14.94 -4.93
C ARG A 790 30.36 -15.46 -4.29
N VAL A 791 29.73 -14.69 -3.40
CA VAL A 791 28.39 -14.99 -2.88
C VAL A 791 27.34 -14.98 -4.00
N ALA A 792 27.39 -13.98 -4.90
CA ALA A 792 26.49 -13.93 -6.05
C ALA A 792 26.67 -15.12 -6.99
N VAL A 793 27.91 -15.60 -7.19
CA VAL A 793 28.22 -16.80 -7.98
C VAL A 793 27.67 -18.06 -7.33
N ALA A 794 27.84 -18.24 -6.02
CA ALA A 794 27.27 -19.39 -5.31
C ALA A 794 25.75 -19.49 -5.51
N ARG A 795 25.05 -18.36 -5.36
CA ARG A 795 23.61 -18.26 -5.62
C ARG A 795 23.29 -18.49 -7.10
N GLY A 796 24.07 -17.89 -8.00
CA GLY A 796 23.89 -18.03 -9.45
C GLY A 796 24.04 -19.46 -9.96
N LEU A 797 24.96 -20.25 -9.39
CA LEU A 797 25.15 -21.66 -9.73
C LEU A 797 23.98 -22.55 -9.26
N ALA A 798 23.28 -22.17 -8.19
CA ALA A 798 22.04 -22.83 -7.77
C ALA A 798 20.84 -22.51 -8.67
N ALA A 799 20.93 -21.41 -9.42
CA ALA A 799 19.85 -20.80 -10.17
C ALA A 799 19.80 -21.16 -11.67
N VAL A 800 20.85 -21.76 -12.22
CA VAL A 800 20.88 -22.20 -13.64
C VAL A 800 19.89 -23.34 -13.88
N HIS A 801 19.47 -23.56 -15.14
CA HIS A 801 18.46 -24.57 -15.48
C HIS A 801 18.85 -26.01 -15.11
N SER A 802 20.15 -26.33 -15.10
CA SER A 802 20.68 -27.65 -14.74
C SER A 802 21.75 -27.51 -13.67
N PRO A 803 21.35 -27.21 -12.43
CA PRO A 803 22.28 -26.91 -11.36
C PRO A 803 23.02 -28.18 -10.95
N ALA A 804 24.32 -28.07 -10.73
CA ALA A 804 25.17 -29.17 -10.32
C ALA A 804 26.10 -28.72 -9.18
N PRO A 805 26.48 -29.61 -8.24
CA PRO A 805 27.23 -29.20 -7.05
C PRO A 805 28.72 -28.97 -7.34
N ALA A 806 29.29 -29.58 -8.39
CA ALA A 806 30.73 -29.51 -8.66
C ALA A 806 31.28 -28.08 -8.87
N PRO A 807 30.61 -27.17 -9.60
CA PRO A 807 31.01 -25.76 -9.68
C PRO A 807 31.09 -25.01 -8.33
N LEU A 808 30.45 -25.50 -7.26
CA LEU A 808 30.49 -24.89 -5.92
C LEU A 808 31.74 -25.28 -5.12
N ASP A 809 32.51 -26.30 -5.55
CA ASP A 809 33.63 -26.84 -4.78
C ASP A 809 34.64 -25.77 -4.29
N PRO A 810 35.04 -24.77 -5.11
CA PRO A 810 35.92 -23.70 -4.65
C PRO A 810 35.29 -22.85 -3.55
N LEU A 811 33.99 -22.55 -3.66
CA LEU A 811 33.25 -21.68 -2.76
C LEU A 811 32.94 -22.36 -1.42
N LEU A 812 32.73 -23.68 -1.43
CA LEU A 812 32.58 -24.48 -0.21
C LEU A 812 33.88 -24.50 0.63
N ALA A 813 35.03 -24.20 0.01
CA ALA A 813 36.35 -24.12 0.65
C ALA A 813 36.81 -22.68 0.91
N ASP A 814 35.96 -21.68 0.68
CA ASP A 814 36.34 -20.27 0.75
C ASP A 814 36.77 -19.86 2.17
N ALA A 815 37.71 -18.93 2.25
CA ALA A 815 38.16 -18.38 3.52
C ALA A 815 37.05 -17.57 4.22
N ASP A 816 36.18 -16.92 3.44
CA ASP A 816 35.08 -16.11 3.96
C ASP A 816 33.89 -16.99 4.37
N PRO A 817 33.42 -16.90 5.64
CA PRO A 817 32.29 -17.71 6.12
C PRO A 817 30.98 -17.41 5.39
N LEU A 818 30.75 -16.21 4.87
CA LEU A 818 29.53 -15.88 4.13
C LEU A 818 29.50 -16.55 2.76
N VAL A 819 30.67 -16.65 2.10
CA VAL A 819 30.80 -17.39 0.83
C VAL A 819 30.54 -18.88 1.06
N ARG A 820 31.14 -19.47 2.11
CA ARG A 820 30.88 -20.87 2.48
C ARG A 820 29.40 -21.11 2.80
N ALA A 821 28.78 -20.21 3.56
CA ALA A 821 27.36 -20.31 3.91
C ALA A 821 26.46 -20.28 2.66
N ALA A 822 26.72 -19.36 1.72
CA ALA A 822 25.99 -19.27 0.47
C ALA A 822 26.17 -20.52 -0.40
N ALA A 823 27.40 -21.04 -0.49
CA ALA A 823 27.70 -22.27 -1.25
C ALA A 823 27.05 -23.51 -0.63
N LEU A 824 27.02 -23.62 0.71
CA LEU A 824 26.30 -24.70 1.39
C LEU A 824 24.79 -24.59 1.14
N ALA A 825 24.21 -23.40 1.28
CA ALA A 825 22.78 -23.21 1.00
C ALA A 825 22.43 -23.57 -0.46
N ALA A 826 23.31 -23.24 -1.41
CA ALA A 826 23.15 -23.56 -2.83
C ALA A 826 23.04 -25.08 -3.09
N LEU A 827 23.64 -25.94 -2.26
CA LEU A 827 23.53 -27.39 -2.36
C LEU A 827 22.09 -27.93 -2.20
N ALA A 828 21.20 -27.14 -1.58
CA ALA A 828 19.79 -27.50 -1.50
C ALA A 828 19.10 -27.53 -2.88
N ALA A 829 19.56 -26.70 -3.82
CA ALA A 829 19.05 -26.63 -5.19
C ALA A 829 19.91 -27.46 -6.17
N THR A 830 21.25 -27.41 -6.05
CA THR A 830 22.15 -28.19 -6.92
C THR A 830 22.19 -29.68 -6.61
N GLY A 831 21.63 -30.09 -5.46
CA GLY A 831 21.69 -31.46 -4.94
C GLY A 831 22.85 -31.67 -3.96
N CYS A 832 22.61 -32.52 -2.96
CA CYS A 832 23.54 -32.79 -1.86
C CYS A 832 23.84 -34.30 -1.72
N PRO A 833 24.56 -34.92 -2.67
CA PRO A 833 24.90 -36.35 -2.59
C PRO A 833 25.90 -36.63 -1.45
N PRO A 834 26.13 -37.90 -1.06
CA PRO A 834 26.82 -38.26 0.18
C PRO A 834 28.14 -37.52 0.50
N PRO A 835 29.04 -37.24 -0.45
CA PRO A 835 30.24 -36.45 -0.17
C PRO A 835 29.95 -35.01 0.30
N TYR A 836 28.95 -34.36 -0.32
CA TYR A 836 28.51 -33.02 0.05
C TYR A 836 27.67 -33.04 1.33
N ALA A 837 26.84 -34.07 1.53
CA ALA A 837 26.08 -34.25 2.75
C ALA A 837 27.00 -34.44 3.97
N ALA A 838 28.08 -35.21 3.83
CA ALA A 838 29.08 -35.35 4.88
C ALA A 838 29.78 -34.01 5.19
N ARG A 839 30.10 -33.24 4.15
CA ARG A 839 30.69 -31.89 4.30
C ARG A 839 29.73 -30.91 4.97
N ALA A 840 28.45 -30.92 4.59
CA ALA A 840 27.41 -30.12 5.23
C ALA A 840 27.21 -30.52 6.70
N ALA A 841 27.15 -31.82 7.00
CA ALA A 841 27.05 -32.29 8.37
C ALA A 841 28.24 -31.84 9.23
N ALA A 842 29.48 -31.88 8.72
CA ALA A 842 30.65 -31.36 9.42
C ALA A 842 30.58 -29.82 9.61
N ALA A 843 30.03 -29.10 8.64
CA ALA A 843 29.88 -27.64 8.71
C ALA A 843 28.83 -27.18 9.74
N LEU A 844 28.01 -28.07 10.29
CA LEU A 844 27.15 -27.79 11.45
C LEU A 844 27.96 -27.52 12.74
N GLU A 845 29.28 -27.75 12.75
CA GLU A 845 30.16 -27.42 13.87
C GLU A 845 30.96 -26.13 13.65
N ASP A 846 30.76 -25.41 12.54
CA ASP A 846 31.48 -24.16 12.24
C ASP A 846 31.17 -23.06 13.27
N LEU A 847 32.19 -22.24 13.60
CA LEU A 847 32.06 -21.12 14.52
C LEU A 847 31.04 -20.08 14.02
N ALA A 848 30.98 -19.86 12.71
CA ALA A 848 30.04 -18.94 12.08
C ALA A 848 28.66 -19.59 11.96
N TRP A 849 27.67 -19.02 12.64
CA TRP A 849 26.30 -19.55 12.61
C TRP A 849 25.69 -19.51 11.21
N GLN A 850 26.11 -18.58 10.35
CA GLN A 850 25.66 -18.50 8.95
C GLN A 850 26.08 -19.75 8.17
N VAL A 851 27.29 -20.27 8.42
CA VAL A 851 27.78 -21.51 7.81
C VAL A 851 26.95 -22.69 8.30
N ARG A 852 26.66 -22.75 9.60
CA ARG A 852 25.78 -23.78 10.19
C ARG A 852 24.37 -23.73 9.62
N ALA A 853 23.79 -22.55 9.43
CA ALA A 853 22.47 -22.37 8.82
C ALA A 853 22.46 -22.80 7.34
N GLY A 854 23.49 -22.43 6.58
CA GLY A 854 23.69 -22.89 5.20
C GLY A 854 23.86 -24.40 5.10
N ALA A 855 24.60 -25.01 6.05
CA ALA A 855 24.78 -26.45 6.16
C ALA A 855 23.48 -27.19 6.48
N ALA A 856 22.69 -26.69 7.44
CA ALA A 856 21.36 -27.22 7.72
C ALA A 856 20.47 -27.16 6.47
N THR A 857 20.50 -26.03 5.76
CA THR A 857 19.77 -25.87 4.48
C THR A 857 20.21 -26.89 3.43
N ALA A 858 21.52 -27.12 3.26
CA ALA A 858 22.08 -28.09 2.31
C ALA A 858 21.54 -29.51 2.52
N LEU A 859 21.38 -29.92 3.79
CA LEU A 859 20.95 -31.26 4.17
C LEU A 859 19.50 -31.55 3.79
N ARG A 860 18.71 -30.53 3.44
CA ARG A 860 17.35 -30.70 2.87
C ARG A 860 17.33 -31.58 1.63
N ALA A 861 18.39 -31.51 0.81
CA ALA A 861 18.53 -32.28 -0.43
C ALA A 861 19.38 -33.55 -0.26
N ALA A 862 19.74 -33.90 0.98
CA ALA A 862 20.58 -35.05 1.29
C ALA A 862 19.74 -36.32 1.55
N PRO A 863 20.34 -37.53 1.43
CA PRO A 863 19.65 -38.77 1.79
C PRO A 863 19.20 -38.76 3.25
N PRO A 864 17.98 -39.25 3.58
CA PRO A 864 17.43 -39.16 4.94
C PRO A 864 18.32 -39.76 6.03
N ALA A 865 19.06 -40.83 5.71
CA ALA A 865 19.99 -41.49 6.62
C ALA A 865 21.13 -40.57 7.12
N LEU A 866 21.51 -39.57 6.32
CA LEU A 866 22.53 -38.58 6.68
C LEU A 866 21.89 -37.27 7.17
N ALA A 867 20.79 -36.86 6.54
CA ALA A 867 20.11 -35.60 6.83
C ALA A 867 19.44 -35.60 8.22
N VAL A 868 18.63 -36.62 8.52
CA VAL A 868 17.75 -36.60 9.71
C VAL A 868 18.55 -36.57 11.02
N PRO A 869 19.61 -37.38 11.24
CA PRO A 869 20.38 -37.31 12.47
C PRO A 869 21.09 -35.96 12.65
N ALA A 870 21.69 -35.43 11.58
CA ALA A 870 22.43 -34.16 11.61
C ALA A 870 21.50 -32.97 11.88
N LEU A 871 20.36 -32.90 11.18
CA LEU A 871 19.35 -31.85 11.36
C LEU A 871 18.70 -31.92 12.75
N SER A 872 18.45 -33.12 13.28
CA SER A 872 17.92 -33.28 14.64
C SER A 872 18.89 -32.74 15.69
N GLY A 873 20.19 -32.92 15.49
CA GLY A 873 21.22 -32.30 16.34
C GLY A 873 21.24 -30.77 16.24
N ALA A 874 21.09 -30.23 15.03
CA ALA A 874 21.06 -28.78 14.78
C ALA A 874 19.87 -28.06 15.45
N LEU A 875 18.82 -28.77 15.87
CA LEU A 875 17.73 -28.20 16.68
C LEU A 875 18.17 -27.79 18.09
N ALA A 876 19.36 -28.18 18.54
CA ALA A 876 19.93 -27.72 19.81
C ALA A 876 20.87 -26.51 19.64
N ASP A 877 21.00 -25.95 18.43
CA ASP A 877 21.92 -24.83 18.18
C ASP A 877 21.54 -23.59 19.02
N PRO A 878 22.51 -22.87 19.61
CA PRO A 878 22.22 -21.64 20.36
C PRO A 878 21.58 -20.55 19.48
N ASN A 879 21.84 -20.55 18.17
CA ASN A 879 21.31 -19.56 17.24
C ASN A 879 19.96 -20.02 16.64
N ALA A 880 18.94 -19.18 16.75
CA ALA A 880 17.58 -19.49 16.30
C ALA A 880 17.46 -19.70 14.77
N ASP A 881 18.26 -18.99 13.96
CA ASP A 881 18.23 -19.14 12.50
C ASP A 881 18.75 -20.50 12.04
N VAL A 882 19.73 -21.06 12.76
CA VAL A 882 20.21 -22.43 12.51
C VAL A 882 19.12 -23.45 12.85
N ARG A 883 18.45 -23.29 14.01
CA ARG A 883 17.32 -24.14 14.40
C ARG A 883 16.16 -24.05 13.41
N LYS A 884 15.84 -22.84 12.93
CA LYS A 884 14.82 -22.58 11.90
C LYS A 884 15.17 -23.27 10.57
N ALA A 885 16.41 -23.12 10.09
CA ALA A 885 16.89 -23.82 8.90
C ALA A 885 16.80 -25.35 9.06
N ALA A 886 17.12 -25.86 10.25
CA ALA A 886 17.02 -27.29 10.55
C ALA A 886 15.57 -27.80 10.51
N VAL A 887 14.63 -27.09 11.14
CA VAL A 887 13.19 -27.41 11.08
C VAL A 887 12.70 -27.42 9.64
N LEU A 888 12.96 -26.36 8.87
CA LEU A 888 12.53 -26.27 7.47
C LEU A 888 13.10 -27.41 6.61
N SER A 889 14.34 -27.82 6.89
CA SER A 889 15.03 -28.89 6.16
C SER A 889 14.57 -30.29 6.59
N LEU A 890 13.98 -30.45 7.78
CA LEU A 890 13.35 -31.71 8.22
C LEU A 890 11.96 -31.94 7.60
N LEU A 891 11.25 -30.89 7.18
CA LEU A 891 9.88 -31.01 6.66
C LEU A 891 9.74 -31.98 5.47
N PRO A 892 10.64 -31.99 4.46
CA PRO A 892 10.58 -32.97 3.37
C PRO A 892 10.79 -34.42 3.84
N HIS A 893 11.46 -34.61 4.99
CA HIS A 893 11.75 -35.92 5.58
C HIS A 893 10.71 -36.37 6.61
N ARG A 894 9.57 -35.68 6.73
CA ARG A 894 8.53 -35.95 7.75
C ARG A 894 7.95 -37.36 7.75
N THR A 895 8.18 -38.17 6.72
CA THR A 895 7.80 -39.59 6.71
C THR A 895 8.74 -40.44 7.57
N GLU A 896 9.97 -39.98 7.81
CA GLU A 896 10.94 -40.66 8.66
C GLU A 896 10.59 -40.50 10.15
N PRO A 897 10.59 -41.59 10.94
CA PRO A 897 10.29 -41.52 12.37
C PRO A 897 11.16 -40.52 13.15
N GLY A 898 12.46 -40.46 12.83
CA GLY A 898 13.40 -39.53 13.47
C GLY A 898 13.05 -38.06 13.20
N ALA A 899 12.67 -37.73 11.96
CA ALA A 899 12.30 -36.37 11.59
C ALA A 899 11.01 -35.92 12.29
N ARG A 900 10.00 -36.81 12.40
CA ARG A 900 8.76 -36.50 13.14
C ARG A 900 9.01 -36.24 14.61
N ALA A 901 9.84 -37.05 15.26
CA ALA A 901 10.19 -36.86 16.65
C ALA A 901 10.93 -35.53 16.87
N ALA A 902 11.91 -35.21 16.01
CA ALA A 902 12.64 -33.96 16.05
C ALA A 902 11.74 -32.73 15.86
N LEU A 903 10.83 -32.77 14.87
CA LEU A 903 9.85 -31.71 14.63
C LEU A 903 8.88 -31.55 15.81
N ALA A 904 8.42 -32.64 16.42
CA ALA A 904 7.57 -32.57 17.61
C ALA A 904 8.28 -31.91 18.80
N THR A 905 9.58 -32.16 18.99
CA THR A 905 10.37 -31.48 20.01
C THR A 905 10.53 -29.98 19.70
N ALA A 906 10.79 -29.62 18.45
CA ALA A 906 10.94 -28.22 18.02
C ALA A 906 9.63 -27.40 18.14
N ALA A 907 8.46 -28.05 18.23
CA ALA A 907 7.20 -27.36 18.50
C ALA A 907 7.17 -26.66 19.89
N SER A 908 8.10 -27.00 20.78
CA SER A 908 8.28 -26.36 22.10
C SER A 908 9.53 -25.47 22.20
N ASP A 909 10.16 -25.12 21.07
CA ASP A 909 11.35 -24.25 21.05
C ASP A 909 11.06 -22.87 21.70
N PRO A 910 12.01 -22.22 22.40
CA PRO A 910 11.80 -20.87 22.92
C PRO A 910 11.56 -19.82 21.82
N ASP A 911 12.05 -20.04 20.59
CA ASP A 911 11.84 -19.15 19.45
C ASP A 911 10.50 -19.41 18.75
N ALA A 912 9.74 -18.34 18.50
CA ALA A 912 8.39 -18.43 17.95
C ALA A 912 8.35 -18.95 16.51
N ASP A 913 9.32 -18.55 15.67
CA ASP A 913 9.39 -19.01 14.28
C ASP A 913 9.67 -20.51 14.25
N VAL A 914 10.64 -20.97 15.05
CA VAL A 914 10.99 -22.40 15.14
C VAL A 914 9.77 -23.23 15.53
N ARG A 915 8.99 -22.80 16.54
CA ARG A 915 7.72 -23.46 16.92
C ARG A 915 6.70 -23.46 15.78
N ALA A 916 6.51 -22.33 15.12
CA ALA A 916 5.52 -22.16 14.07
C ALA A 916 5.82 -23.06 12.86
N TYR A 917 7.09 -23.13 12.43
CA TYR A 917 7.50 -24.02 11.35
C TYR A 917 7.42 -25.49 11.75
N ALA A 918 7.77 -25.83 12.99
CA ALA A 918 7.75 -27.20 13.50
C ALA A 918 6.32 -27.78 13.58
N SER A 919 5.35 -26.93 13.95
CA SER A 919 3.94 -27.30 14.05
C SER A 919 3.31 -27.72 12.71
N ARG A 920 3.93 -27.39 11.57
CA ARG A 920 3.50 -27.84 10.22
C ARG A 920 3.63 -29.34 9.99
N ALA A 921 4.37 -30.04 10.84
CA ALA A 921 4.49 -31.49 10.75
C ALA A 921 3.25 -32.24 11.28
N ALA A 922 2.39 -31.55 12.04
CA ALA A 922 1.18 -32.11 12.66
C ALA A 922 -0.09 -31.95 11.79
N SER A 923 -0.04 -31.11 10.75
CA SER A 923 -1.04 -30.92 9.70
C SER A 923 -0.64 -31.69 8.44
#